data_AF-A0A9X2VTF0-F1
#
_entry.id   AF-A0A9X2VTF0-F1
#
_cell.length_a   1.000
_cell.length_b   1.000
_cell.length_c   1.000
_cell.angle_alpha   90.00
_cell.angle_beta   90.00
_cell.angle_gamma   90.00
#
_symmetry.space_group_name_H-M   'P 1'
#
loop_
_entity.id
_entity.type
_entity.pdbx_description
1 polymer ?
#
loop_
_entity_poly.entity_id
_entity_poly.type
_entity_poly.pdbx_seq_one_letter_code
_entity_poly.pdbx_strand_id
1 'polypeptide(L)'
;MNGDLSVPKIIHQLSLNENFAPPLPGVREAVIDAADHPHLTLDALAGGLTAALAVHLGVPASDVMVGAGSGAVLQQLLTGIAGPGAEVVHASPSFWGYGPLVRNTGATPIELPLEDGYGTDVDAMAAAVTSRTKAVLLCNPNNPTGAVLGHSEVRRLLDALPPDVLLIVDEAYREFCDPGEIADALALYREDPRVVVVRTFSKSHGLLGLRVGYLVAAEQVVTPLRGTAPFFRVSTVAQAAAIAALAAEEEMRARCAAVCAERERLRAALVDHGLSVPPSAGNYLWLPLGTEGRPLVEFLSGHGIAVSEVDGLGIRVTVGTREANDAVIALVAQYTRKGFSAAAEAVVARLREALHGEWPARHDPVLDIARYALLAPGKMLRPLLLTAAAGAVGGDVERVVPAALAVEYLHVGSLVHDDVIDDDETRRGRPSVQHRFGVSDAIVTGDALMLRTFGSVAESVERGVPEAAALEAVRAISDAGVDVCRGQALEGVMTADPSRPLSEHLEVMALKTGALFRGACRAGAVLGGAEPAAVDALGQFAEHLGLAFQMYDDLLPYLADPAVTGKSGLSDLRNQRPTYPVLLAHETGTAEQRARVVSALSGELAPDEAFATLRDVFDEAGVLKRGLEHAEAEIALAKSYLVDLLPNEYTAMLAEVADMSVDRRR
;
A
#
# COMPACT_ATOMS: atom_id res chain seq x y z
N MET A 1 -22.80 29.04 10.54
CA MET A 1 -23.17 27.76 9.90
C MET A 1 -22.34 26.69 10.58
N ASN A 2 -22.96 25.92 11.48
CA ASN A 2 -22.34 24.74 12.08
C ASN A 2 -22.37 23.64 11.03
N GLY A 3 -21.26 23.43 10.35
CA GLY A 3 -21.08 22.25 9.52
C GLY A 3 -21.00 21.03 10.44
N ASP A 4 -21.92 20.10 10.24
CA ASP A 4 -21.90 18.78 10.86
C ASP A 4 -20.66 18.03 10.35
N LEU A 5 -19.54 18.15 11.06
CA LEU A 5 -18.39 17.26 10.90
C LEU A 5 -18.75 15.94 11.59
N SER A 6 -19.59 15.14 10.94
CA SER A 6 -19.89 13.79 11.40
C SER A 6 -18.63 12.94 11.25
N VAL A 7 -17.75 12.98 12.25
CA VAL A 7 -16.65 12.02 12.36
C VAL A 7 -17.29 10.62 12.32
N PRO A 8 -16.86 9.72 11.41
CA PRO A 8 -17.42 8.37 11.34
C PRO A 8 -17.40 7.74 12.72
N LYS A 9 -18.54 7.24 13.18
CA LYS A 9 -18.62 6.56 14.48
C LYS A 9 -17.83 5.26 14.37
N ILE A 10 -16.63 5.22 14.94
CA ILE A 10 -15.83 4.00 15.02
C ILE A 10 -16.57 2.98 15.91
N ILE A 11 -16.90 1.84 15.33
CA ILE A 11 -17.58 0.70 15.95
C ILE A 11 -16.53 -0.33 16.40
N HIS A 12 -15.52 -0.57 15.58
CA HIS A 12 -14.42 -1.50 15.85
C HIS A 12 -13.09 -0.76 15.83
N GLN A 13 -12.46 -0.64 16.98
CA GLN A 13 -11.15 -0.01 17.13
C GLN A 13 -10.06 -1.07 16.97
N LEU A 14 -9.39 -1.17 15.83
CA LEU A 14 -8.35 -2.17 15.54
C LEU A 14 -6.98 -1.52 15.22
N SER A 15 -6.75 -0.27 15.61
CA SER A 15 -5.52 0.47 15.28
C SER A 15 -4.44 0.43 16.37
N LEU A 16 -4.74 0.02 17.61
CA LEU A 16 -3.84 0.24 18.77
C LEU A 16 -3.12 -1.01 19.31
N ASN A 17 -3.33 -2.17 18.69
CA ASN A 17 -2.87 -3.47 19.21
C ASN A 17 -3.37 -3.72 20.64
N GLU A 18 -4.61 -3.33 20.94
CA GLU A 18 -5.27 -3.58 22.22
C GLU A 18 -5.75 -5.04 22.32
N ASN A 19 -6.00 -5.48 23.56
CA ASN A 19 -6.71 -6.73 23.81
C ASN A 19 -8.17 -6.39 24.15
N PHE A 20 -9.12 -6.99 23.42
CA PHE A 20 -10.55 -6.70 23.59
C PHE A 20 -11.21 -7.58 24.66
N ALA A 21 -10.50 -8.62 25.14
CA ALA A 21 -10.98 -9.41 26.26
C ALA A 21 -10.94 -8.58 27.56
N PRO A 22 -11.98 -8.63 28.41
CA PRO A 22 -11.93 -7.98 29.71
C PRO A 22 -10.82 -8.57 30.57
N PRO A 23 -10.28 -7.83 31.57
CA PRO A 23 -9.29 -8.37 32.51
C PRO A 23 -9.74 -9.69 33.13
N LEU A 24 -8.77 -10.57 33.43
CA LEU A 24 -9.05 -11.82 34.14
C LEU A 24 -9.73 -11.54 35.50
N PRO A 25 -10.64 -12.39 36.00
CA PRO A 25 -11.43 -12.12 37.21
C PRO A 25 -10.57 -11.68 38.41
N GLY A 26 -9.50 -12.40 38.74
CA GLY A 26 -8.59 -12.04 39.84
C GLY A 26 -7.84 -10.72 39.62
N VAL A 27 -7.59 -10.34 38.37
CA VAL A 27 -7.00 -9.03 38.03
C VAL A 27 -8.02 -7.91 38.24
N ARG A 28 -9.27 -8.13 37.82
CA ARG A 28 -10.35 -7.17 38.03
C ARG A 28 -10.64 -6.95 39.53
N GLU A 29 -10.66 -8.02 40.32
CA GLU A 29 -10.81 -7.95 41.78
C GLU A 29 -9.68 -7.14 42.42
N ALA A 30 -8.43 -7.42 42.07
CA ALA A 30 -7.28 -6.65 42.56
C ALA A 30 -7.34 -5.15 42.19
N VAL A 31 -7.87 -4.82 41.01
CA VAL A 31 -8.11 -3.42 40.61
C VAL A 31 -9.17 -2.76 41.48
N ILE A 32 -10.28 -3.44 41.74
CA ILE A 32 -11.39 -2.91 42.55
C ILE A 32 -10.94 -2.69 44.00
N ASP A 33 -10.32 -3.71 44.60
CA ASP A 33 -9.85 -3.64 45.99
C ASP A 33 -8.81 -2.53 46.20
N ALA A 34 -7.89 -2.35 45.25
CA ALA A 34 -6.92 -1.26 45.31
C ALA A 34 -7.57 0.12 45.08
N ALA A 35 -8.63 0.19 44.28
CA ALA A 35 -9.35 1.44 43.98
C ALA A 35 -10.20 1.93 45.15
N ASP A 36 -10.52 1.08 46.14
CA ASP A 36 -11.20 1.46 47.39
C ASP A 36 -10.28 2.25 48.35
N HIS A 37 -8.97 2.21 48.11
CA HIS A 37 -7.96 2.92 48.92
C HIS A 37 -7.11 3.91 48.10
N PRO A 38 -7.69 4.80 47.28
CA PRO A 38 -6.94 5.64 46.33
C PRO A 38 -6.13 6.74 47.02
N HIS A 39 -6.38 6.99 48.31
CA HIS A 39 -5.67 7.95 49.14
C HIS A 39 -4.35 7.39 49.71
N LEU A 40 -4.04 6.11 49.50
CA LEU A 40 -2.85 5.46 50.01
C LEU A 40 -1.95 4.98 48.87
N THR A 41 -0.68 5.39 48.88
CA THR A 41 0.26 4.90 47.85
C THR A 41 0.91 3.58 48.21
N LEU A 42 0.99 3.23 49.50
CA LEU A 42 1.52 1.99 50.13
C LEU A 42 2.95 1.57 49.73
N ASP A 43 3.29 1.49 48.45
CA ASP A 43 4.58 1.13 47.88
C ASP A 43 5.03 2.14 46.81
N ALA A 44 5.66 3.22 47.26
CA ALA A 44 6.15 4.30 46.40
C ALA A 44 7.24 3.86 45.41
N LEU A 45 7.95 2.77 45.72
CA LEU A 45 9.06 2.27 44.94
C LEU A 45 8.71 1.00 44.16
N ALA A 46 7.44 0.58 44.17
CA ALA A 46 6.98 -0.65 43.55
C ALA A 46 7.86 -1.87 43.88
N GLY A 47 8.35 -1.96 45.11
CA GLY A 47 9.18 -3.05 45.60
C GLY A 47 8.45 -4.39 45.60
N GLY A 48 7.17 -4.42 45.95
CA GLY A 48 6.33 -5.62 45.91
C GLY A 48 6.18 -6.17 44.49
N LEU A 49 5.86 -5.31 43.52
CA LEU A 49 5.79 -5.70 42.11
C LEU A 49 7.16 -6.15 41.56
N THR A 50 8.24 -5.46 41.94
CA THR A 50 9.62 -5.83 41.57
C THR A 50 9.97 -7.22 42.08
N ALA A 51 9.64 -7.54 43.34
CA ALA A 51 9.86 -8.85 43.92
C ALA A 51 9.02 -9.94 43.23
N ALA A 52 7.75 -9.67 42.93
CA ALA A 52 6.87 -10.60 42.23
C ALA A 52 7.41 -10.94 40.82
N LEU A 53 7.85 -9.93 40.07
CA LEU A 53 8.50 -10.12 38.76
C LEU A 53 9.80 -10.92 38.86
N ALA A 54 10.64 -10.62 39.85
CA ALA A 54 11.89 -11.32 40.07
C ALA A 54 11.67 -12.83 40.30
N VAL A 55 10.69 -13.18 41.14
CA VAL A 55 10.29 -14.57 41.38
C VAL A 55 9.73 -15.21 40.11
N HIS A 56 8.81 -14.53 39.42
CA HIS A 56 8.16 -15.05 38.21
C HIS A 56 9.16 -15.33 37.07
N LEU A 57 10.16 -14.44 36.89
CA LEU A 57 11.13 -14.53 35.80
C LEU A 57 12.38 -15.37 36.19
N GLY A 58 12.53 -15.72 37.46
CA GLY A 58 13.73 -16.40 37.97
C GLY A 58 14.98 -15.55 37.81
N VAL A 59 14.92 -14.27 38.18
CA VAL A 59 16.03 -13.31 38.13
C VAL A 59 16.19 -12.58 39.46
N PRO A 60 17.38 -12.03 39.77
CA PRO A 60 17.56 -11.20 40.95
C PRO A 60 16.64 -9.96 40.95
N ALA A 61 16.08 -9.59 42.10
CA ALA A 61 15.28 -8.36 42.19
C ALA A 61 16.10 -7.09 41.90
N SER A 62 17.42 -7.14 42.12
CA SER A 62 18.39 -6.09 41.73
C SER A 62 18.40 -5.82 40.24
N ASP A 63 17.94 -6.77 39.42
CA ASP A 63 18.02 -6.72 37.96
C ASP A 63 16.72 -6.27 37.31
N VAL A 64 15.67 -6.06 38.11
CA VAL A 64 14.34 -5.66 37.64
C VAL A 64 14.06 -4.19 37.91
N MET A 65 13.54 -3.50 36.91
CA MET A 65 13.04 -2.13 37.05
C MET A 65 11.67 -1.98 36.43
N VAL A 66 10.70 -1.54 37.23
CA VAL A 66 9.32 -1.32 36.81
C VAL A 66 9.04 0.16 36.55
N GLY A 67 8.08 0.47 35.68
CA GLY A 67 7.65 1.84 35.40
C GLY A 67 6.32 1.91 34.68
N ALA A 68 5.94 3.13 34.26
CA ALA A 68 4.63 3.46 33.69
C ALA A 68 4.43 2.94 32.25
N GLY A 69 4.53 1.62 32.06
CA GLY A 69 4.60 0.96 30.77
C GLY A 69 6.03 0.86 30.22
N SER A 70 6.24 -0.05 29.26
CA SER A 70 7.55 -0.30 28.65
C SER A 70 8.16 0.96 28.01
N GLY A 71 7.36 1.81 27.38
CA GLY A 71 7.84 3.05 26.75
C GLY A 71 8.47 4.03 27.75
N ALA A 72 7.90 4.19 28.95
CA ALA A 72 8.46 5.06 29.99
C ALA A 72 9.76 4.47 30.58
N VAL A 73 9.79 3.15 30.78
CA VAL A 73 10.99 2.42 31.23
C VAL A 73 12.11 2.53 30.20
N LEU A 74 11.78 2.37 28.91
CA LEU A 74 12.72 2.51 27.80
C LEU A 74 13.22 3.95 27.67
N GLN A 75 12.34 4.96 27.78
CA GLN A 75 12.76 6.37 27.80
C GLN A 75 13.80 6.62 28.89
N GLN A 76 13.54 6.11 30.11
CA GLN A 76 14.44 6.29 31.23
C GLN A 76 15.79 5.60 31.01
N LEU A 77 15.79 4.38 30.48
CA LEU A 77 17.01 3.67 30.08
C LEU A 77 17.82 4.50 29.07
N LEU A 78 17.17 4.94 27.98
CA LEU A 78 17.81 5.73 26.92
C LEU A 78 18.38 7.04 27.47
N THR A 79 17.64 7.76 28.31
CA THR A 79 18.13 8.99 28.96
C THR A 79 19.35 8.73 29.86
N GLY A 80 19.45 7.53 30.45
CA GLY A 80 20.58 7.14 31.28
C GLY A 80 21.86 6.78 30.50
N ILE A 81 21.73 6.37 29.23
CA ILE A 81 22.86 5.81 28.44
C ILE A 81 23.21 6.61 27.19
N ALA A 82 22.29 7.41 26.67
CA ALA A 82 22.44 8.13 25.40
C ALA A 82 22.16 9.61 25.60
N GLY A 83 23.06 10.46 25.10
CA GLY A 83 22.94 11.92 25.15
C GLY A 83 23.40 12.57 23.84
N PRO A 84 23.58 13.90 23.80
CA PRO A 84 24.08 14.60 22.62
C PRO A 84 25.35 13.96 22.04
N GLY A 85 25.31 13.63 20.75
CA GLY A 85 26.41 12.99 20.03
C GLY A 85 26.47 11.46 20.16
N ALA A 86 25.58 10.83 20.93
CA ALA A 86 25.40 9.38 20.92
C ALA A 86 24.47 8.95 19.77
N GLU A 87 24.62 7.69 19.35
CA GLU A 87 23.79 7.04 18.35
C GLU A 87 23.04 5.84 18.95
N VAL A 88 21.83 5.58 18.46
CA VAL A 88 21.07 4.37 18.78
C VAL A 88 20.56 3.76 17.48
N VAL A 89 20.94 2.50 17.21
CA VAL A 89 20.60 1.80 15.96
C VAL A 89 19.31 1.02 16.14
N HIS A 90 18.39 1.12 15.18
CA HIS A 90 17.19 0.27 15.11
C HIS A 90 16.69 0.08 13.68
N ALA A 91 15.89 -0.96 13.44
CA ALA A 91 15.23 -1.16 12.16
C ALA A 91 14.02 -0.23 11.97
N SER A 92 13.63 0.02 10.72
CA SER A 92 12.49 0.83 10.31
C SER A 92 11.83 0.27 9.04
N PRO A 93 10.49 0.10 9.00
CA PRO A 93 9.55 0.40 10.07
C PRO A 93 9.69 -0.57 11.27
N SER A 94 9.67 0.00 12.46
CA SER A 94 9.56 -0.73 13.73
C SER A 94 8.64 0.06 14.66
N PHE A 95 8.70 -0.17 15.98
CA PHE A 95 7.86 0.54 16.91
C PHE A 95 8.08 2.05 16.75
N TRP A 96 7.03 2.76 16.30
CA TRP A 96 7.06 4.17 15.92
C TRP A 96 7.66 5.09 17.00
N GLY A 97 7.63 4.65 18.27
CA GLY A 97 8.18 5.39 19.39
C GLY A 97 9.71 5.44 19.45
N TYR A 98 10.46 4.53 18.81
CA TYR A 98 11.92 4.49 18.97
C TYR A 98 12.62 5.77 18.54
N GLY A 99 12.36 6.27 17.32
CA GLY A 99 12.92 7.53 16.83
C GLY A 99 12.68 8.71 17.80
N PRO A 100 11.41 9.01 18.17
CA PRO A 100 11.10 10.01 19.19
C PRO A 100 11.79 9.80 20.54
N LEU A 101 11.79 8.57 21.08
CA LEU A 101 12.42 8.27 22.37
C LEU A 101 13.92 8.52 22.37
N VAL A 102 14.61 8.20 21.28
CA VAL A 102 16.04 8.48 21.08
C VAL A 102 16.28 9.99 20.96
N ARG A 103 15.49 10.69 20.13
CA ARG A 103 15.62 12.15 19.96
C ARG A 103 15.38 12.91 21.27
N ASN A 104 14.49 12.43 22.14
CA ASN A 104 14.23 13.02 23.46
C ASN A 104 15.46 13.06 24.37
N THR A 105 16.48 12.23 24.12
CA THR A 105 17.73 12.25 24.90
C THR A 105 18.79 13.18 24.28
N GLY A 106 18.53 13.74 23.10
CA GLY A 106 19.50 14.46 22.29
C GLY A 106 20.40 13.56 21.42
N ALA A 107 20.20 12.23 21.47
CA ALA A 107 20.90 11.28 20.62
C ALA A 107 20.31 11.20 19.21
N THR A 108 21.06 10.60 18.28
CA THR A 108 20.66 10.40 16.88
C THR A 108 20.15 8.97 16.68
N PRO A 109 18.90 8.76 16.23
CA PRO A 109 18.45 7.45 15.79
C PRO A 109 19.08 7.11 14.44
N ILE A 110 19.69 5.94 14.34
CA ILE A 110 20.21 5.36 13.10
C ILE A 110 19.20 4.30 12.66
N GLU A 111 18.37 4.67 11.69
CA GLU A 111 17.24 3.89 11.22
C GLU A 111 17.65 3.09 9.98
N LEU A 112 17.56 1.75 10.05
CA LEU A 112 17.90 0.86 8.94
C LEU A 112 16.65 0.26 8.29
N PRO A 113 16.56 0.15 6.96
CA PRO A 113 15.42 -0.49 6.31
C PRO A 113 15.32 -1.97 6.70
N LEU A 114 14.11 -2.51 6.68
CA LEU A 114 13.86 -3.95 6.83
C LEU A 114 14.36 -4.74 5.60
N GLU A 115 14.85 -5.96 5.83
CA GLU A 115 15.15 -6.94 4.79
C GLU A 115 13.86 -7.35 4.09
N ASP A 116 13.84 -7.21 2.76
CA ASP A 116 12.67 -7.42 1.89
C ASP A 116 11.39 -6.69 2.36
N GLY A 117 11.53 -5.59 3.11
CA GLY A 117 10.42 -4.83 3.67
C GLY A 117 9.66 -5.54 4.80
N TYR A 118 10.21 -6.60 5.40
CA TYR A 118 9.53 -7.41 6.41
C TYR A 118 10.39 -7.73 7.65
N GLY A 119 11.58 -8.30 7.45
CA GLY A 119 12.46 -8.81 8.51
C GLY A 119 13.52 -7.81 8.96
N THR A 120 14.12 -8.03 10.13
CA THR A 120 15.26 -7.21 10.60
C THR A 120 16.58 -7.83 10.14
N ASP A 121 17.37 -7.08 9.36
CA ASP A 121 18.73 -7.49 8.98
C ASP A 121 19.71 -7.22 10.13
N VAL A 122 20.01 -8.26 10.91
CA VAL A 122 20.93 -8.16 12.04
C VAL A 122 22.37 -7.88 11.64
N ASP A 123 22.79 -8.27 10.43
CA ASP A 123 24.16 -8.06 9.97
C ASP A 123 24.35 -6.60 9.50
N ALA A 124 23.34 -6.01 8.86
CA ALA A 124 23.30 -4.57 8.58
C ALA A 124 23.26 -3.74 9.88
N MET A 125 22.51 -4.18 10.90
CA MET A 125 22.50 -3.53 12.21
C MET A 125 23.88 -3.52 12.85
N ALA A 126 24.60 -4.64 12.83
CA ALA A 126 25.96 -4.73 13.34
C ALA A 126 26.92 -3.80 12.55
N ALA A 127 26.79 -3.76 11.22
CA ALA A 127 27.62 -2.90 10.36
C ALA A 127 27.39 -1.39 10.57
N ALA A 128 26.19 -0.99 11.02
CA ALA A 128 25.86 0.40 11.31
C ALA A 128 26.40 0.90 12.66
N VAL A 129 26.92 0.00 13.51
CA VAL A 129 27.50 0.37 14.80
C VAL A 129 28.79 1.16 14.62
N THR A 130 28.87 2.30 15.29
CA THR A 130 30.06 3.17 15.32
C THR A 130 30.56 3.34 16.76
N SER A 131 31.67 4.06 16.93
CA SER A 131 32.16 4.45 18.26
C SER A 131 31.22 5.39 19.03
N ARG A 132 30.21 5.98 18.36
CA ARG A 132 29.17 6.80 18.98
C ARG A 132 27.95 6.00 19.41
N THR A 133 27.80 4.76 18.94
CA THR A 133 26.65 3.93 19.26
C THR A 133 26.65 3.56 20.75
N LYS A 134 25.49 3.69 21.41
CA LYS A 134 25.29 3.31 22.81
C LYS A 134 24.33 2.16 23.00
N ALA A 135 23.42 1.99 22.06
CA ALA A 135 22.52 0.85 22.06
C ALA A 135 22.10 0.45 20.65
N VAL A 136 21.74 -0.84 20.53
CA VAL A 136 21.01 -1.40 19.41
C VAL A 136 19.64 -1.86 19.94
N LEU A 137 18.55 -1.38 19.35
CA LEU A 137 17.17 -1.71 19.74
C LEU A 137 16.58 -2.72 18.76
N LEU A 138 16.09 -3.84 19.30
CA LEU A 138 15.31 -4.85 18.58
C LEU A 138 13.88 -4.89 19.12
N CYS A 139 12.88 -4.79 18.23
CA CYS A 139 11.50 -5.14 18.54
C CYS A 139 11.26 -6.57 18.09
N ASN A 140 11.03 -7.52 19.02
CA ASN A 140 10.90 -8.93 18.68
C ASN A 140 9.79 -9.60 19.50
N PRO A 141 8.63 -9.94 18.90
CA PRO A 141 8.25 -9.74 17.49
C PRO A 141 8.15 -8.27 17.08
N ASN A 142 8.53 -7.97 15.82
CA ASN A 142 8.55 -6.61 15.30
C ASN A 142 7.15 -6.04 15.10
N ASN A 143 6.93 -4.79 15.48
CA ASN A 143 5.73 -4.02 15.17
C ASN A 143 6.12 -2.93 14.17
N PRO A 144 5.56 -2.86 12.94
CA PRO A 144 4.24 -3.38 12.56
C PRO A 144 4.22 -4.74 11.86
N THR A 145 5.37 -5.29 11.47
CA THR A 145 5.40 -6.40 10.50
C THR A 145 4.98 -7.76 11.07
N GLY A 146 5.20 -7.98 12.37
CA GLY A 146 5.01 -9.26 13.04
C GLY A 146 6.17 -10.23 12.85
N ALA A 147 7.24 -9.81 12.15
CA ALA A 147 8.44 -10.63 11.94
C ALA A 147 9.13 -11.00 13.26
N VAL A 148 9.77 -12.16 13.28
CA VAL A 148 10.44 -12.73 14.46
C VAL A 148 11.90 -12.97 14.15
N LEU A 149 12.77 -12.64 15.10
CA LEU A 149 14.16 -13.07 15.13
C LEU A 149 14.31 -14.27 16.07
N GLY A 150 14.94 -15.32 15.57
CA GLY A 150 15.28 -16.51 16.33
C GLY A 150 16.50 -16.31 17.23
N HIS A 151 16.72 -17.26 18.15
CA HIS A 151 17.79 -17.17 19.15
C HIS A 151 19.18 -17.01 18.52
N SER A 152 19.47 -17.73 17.43
CA SER A 152 20.76 -17.67 16.75
C SER A 152 21.04 -16.33 16.07
N GLU A 153 20.02 -15.65 15.58
CA GLU A 153 20.16 -14.36 14.89
C GLU A 153 20.44 -13.26 15.90
N VAL A 154 19.69 -13.23 17.01
CA VAL A 154 19.93 -12.27 18.10
C VAL A 154 21.29 -12.51 18.77
N ARG A 155 21.70 -13.78 18.94
CA ARG A 155 23.06 -14.13 19.40
C ARG A 155 24.14 -13.60 18.45
N ARG A 156 23.98 -13.83 17.14
CA ARG A 156 24.93 -13.35 16.12
C ARG A 156 25.12 -11.84 16.19
N LEU A 157 24.03 -11.08 16.33
CA LEU A 157 24.10 -9.64 16.54
C LEU A 157 24.89 -9.31 17.82
N LEU A 158 24.50 -9.90 18.95
CA LEU A 158 25.13 -9.66 20.25
C LEU A 158 26.66 -9.90 20.24
N ASP A 159 27.09 -10.97 19.56
CA ASP A 159 28.50 -11.34 19.44
C ASP A 159 29.29 -10.34 18.57
N ALA A 160 28.62 -9.66 17.63
CA ALA A 160 29.21 -8.63 16.78
C ALA A 160 29.28 -7.24 17.45
N LEU A 161 28.52 -7.01 18.54
CA LEU A 161 28.51 -5.72 19.22
C LEU A 161 29.79 -5.47 20.03
N PRO A 162 30.28 -4.21 20.09
CA PRO A 162 31.32 -3.81 21.04
C PRO A 162 30.90 -4.01 22.51
N PRO A 163 31.86 -4.12 23.45
CA PRO A 163 31.58 -4.38 24.85
C PRO A 163 30.82 -3.25 25.57
N ASP A 164 30.83 -2.02 25.02
CA ASP A 164 30.18 -0.84 25.58
C ASP A 164 28.82 -0.49 24.92
N VAL A 165 28.34 -1.33 24.00
CA VAL A 165 27.04 -1.17 23.33
C VAL A 165 26.03 -2.13 23.93
N LEU A 166 24.90 -1.60 24.42
CA LEU A 166 23.80 -2.42 24.92
C LEU A 166 22.95 -2.99 23.79
N LEU A 167 22.52 -4.25 23.94
CA LEU A 167 21.48 -4.84 23.09
C LEU A 167 20.15 -4.79 23.84
N ILE A 168 19.24 -3.94 23.40
CA ILE A 168 17.92 -3.79 24.02
C ILE A 168 16.91 -4.58 23.19
N VAL A 169 16.30 -5.60 23.80
CA VAL A 169 15.29 -6.46 23.17
C VAL A 169 13.92 -6.16 23.78
N ASP A 170 13.06 -5.53 22.99
CA ASP A 170 11.67 -5.24 23.32
C ASP A 170 10.77 -6.41 22.94
N GLU A 171 10.31 -7.13 23.96
CA GLU A 171 9.52 -8.35 23.86
C GLU A 171 8.03 -8.10 24.17
N ALA A 172 7.50 -6.93 23.76
CA ALA A 172 6.11 -6.54 24.04
C ALA A 172 5.03 -7.54 23.56
N TYR A 173 5.34 -8.39 22.57
CA TYR A 173 4.42 -9.36 21.98
C TYR A 173 4.87 -10.82 22.15
N ARG A 174 5.85 -11.10 23.01
CA ARG A 174 6.43 -12.45 23.17
C ARG A 174 5.40 -13.55 23.40
N GLU A 175 4.33 -13.28 24.15
CA GLU A 175 3.34 -14.31 24.48
C GLU A 175 2.44 -14.74 23.31
N PHE A 176 2.50 -14.06 22.16
CA PHE A 176 1.75 -14.39 20.93
C PHE A 176 2.58 -15.20 19.91
N CYS A 177 3.80 -15.60 20.28
CA CYS A 177 4.75 -16.35 19.46
C CYS A 177 5.04 -17.72 20.07
N ASP A 178 5.39 -18.70 19.24
CA ASP A 178 5.93 -19.97 19.71
C ASP A 178 7.30 -19.72 20.38
N PRO A 179 7.50 -20.13 21.64
CA PRO A 179 8.79 -20.02 22.32
C PRO A 179 9.96 -20.69 21.58
N GLY A 180 9.71 -21.65 20.68
CA GLY A 180 10.72 -22.29 19.84
C GLY A 180 11.16 -21.47 18.62
N GLU A 181 10.38 -20.48 18.21
CA GLU A 181 10.67 -19.63 17.04
C GLU A 181 11.34 -18.30 17.43
N ILE A 182 10.97 -17.75 18.59
CA ILE A 182 11.50 -16.47 19.08
C ILE A 182 12.77 -16.65 19.92
N ALA A 183 13.70 -15.68 19.81
CA ALA A 183 14.85 -15.61 20.71
C ALA A 183 14.45 -15.62 22.20
N ASP A 184 15.22 -16.32 23.03
CA ASP A 184 15.09 -16.25 24.49
C ASP A 184 16.00 -15.14 25.02
N ALA A 185 15.50 -13.90 25.01
CA ALA A 185 16.27 -12.74 25.42
C ALA A 185 16.70 -12.80 26.91
N LEU A 186 15.92 -13.47 27.77
CA LEU A 186 16.30 -13.67 29.18
C LEU A 186 17.45 -14.68 29.32
N ALA A 187 17.50 -15.73 28.50
CA ALA A 187 18.67 -16.61 28.45
C ALA A 187 19.92 -15.85 27.98
N LEU A 188 19.81 -15.05 26.91
CA LEU A 188 20.92 -14.20 26.44
C LEU A 188 21.41 -13.25 27.53
N TYR A 189 20.49 -12.61 28.26
CA TYR A 189 20.80 -11.73 29.38
C TYR A 189 21.52 -12.42 30.54
N ARG A 190 21.19 -13.67 30.85
CA ARG A 190 21.91 -14.44 31.88
C ARG A 190 23.36 -14.71 31.50
N GLU A 191 23.67 -14.70 30.21
CA GLU A 191 25.00 -14.99 29.67
C GLU A 191 25.82 -13.72 29.41
N ASP A 192 25.17 -12.61 29.05
CA ASP A 192 25.85 -11.36 28.70
C ASP A 192 25.15 -10.14 29.35
N PRO A 193 25.88 -9.36 30.18
CA PRO A 193 25.30 -8.24 30.90
C PRO A 193 24.93 -7.04 30.01
N ARG A 194 25.26 -7.06 28.71
CA ARG A 194 24.87 -6.02 27.74
C ARG A 194 23.43 -6.14 27.26
N VAL A 195 22.79 -7.30 27.48
CA VAL A 195 21.42 -7.52 27.04
C VAL A 195 20.45 -6.91 28.05
N VAL A 196 19.51 -6.11 27.55
CA VAL A 196 18.41 -5.52 28.31
C VAL A 196 17.11 -6.00 27.71
N VAL A 197 16.26 -6.66 28.51
CA VAL A 197 14.95 -7.14 28.06
C VAL A 197 13.88 -6.17 28.52
N VAL A 198 13.04 -5.67 27.62
CA VAL A 198 11.95 -4.74 27.92
C VAL A 198 10.61 -5.43 27.67
N ARG A 199 9.69 -5.39 28.64
CA ARG A 199 8.38 -6.06 28.57
C ARG A 199 7.26 -5.20 29.14
N THR A 200 6.02 -5.56 28.80
CA THR A 200 4.82 -4.76 29.10
C THR A 200 3.65 -5.64 29.51
N PHE A 201 2.80 -5.12 30.39
CA PHE A 201 1.49 -5.74 30.68
C PHE A 201 0.39 -5.23 29.73
N SER A 202 0.74 -4.34 28.79
CA SER A 202 -0.24 -3.67 27.94
C SER A 202 -0.90 -4.59 26.89
N LYS A 203 -0.23 -5.68 26.52
CA LYS A 203 -0.61 -6.52 25.37
C LYS A 203 -1.25 -7.83 25.84
N SER A 204 -0.45 -8.86 26.08
CA SER A 204 -0.88 -10.18 26.54
C SER A 204 -1.78 -10.14 27.78
N HIS A 205 -1.46 -9.27 28.75
CA HIS A 205 -2.21 -9.14 30.00
C HIS A 205 -3.41 -8.15 29.90
N GLY A 206 -3.57 -7.44 28.78
CA GLY A 206 -4.72 -6.54 28.55
C GLY A 206 -4.76 -5.29 29.44
N LEU A 207 -3.63 -4.86 30.02
CA LEU A 207 -3.57 -3.75 30.97
C LEU A 207 -3.05 -2.44 30.34
N LEU A 208 -3.33 -2.20 29.06
CA LEU A 208 -2.87 -1.00 28.35
C LEU A 208 -3.24 0.27 29.13
N GLY A 209 -4.47 0.39 29.63
CA GLY A 209 -4.92 1.58 30.36
C GLY A 209 -4.24 1.81 31.72
N LEU A 210 -3.66 0.78 32.34
CA LEU A 210 -3.06 0.89 33.68
C LEU A 210 -1.59 1.30 33.68
N ARG A 211 -0.95 1.32 32.50
CA ARG A 211 0.43 1.80 32.31
C ARG A 211 1.43 1.11 33.24
N VAL A 212 1.65 -0.18 33.02
CA VAL A 212 2.66 -0.94 33.78
C VAL A 212 3.53 -1.79 32.85
N GLY A 213 4.83 -1.72 33.06
CA GLY A 213 5.86 -2.42 32.29
C GLY A 213 7.17 -2.45 33.06
N TYR A 214 8.16 -3.16 32.52
CA TYR A 214 9.43 -3.38 33.22
C TYR A 214 10.56 -3.63 32.23
N LEU A 215 11.79 -3.51 32.74
CA LEU A 215 12.99 -4.05 32.12
C LEU A 215 13.67 -5.05 33.06
N VAL A 216 14.46 -5.94 32.45
CA VAL A 216 15.43 -6.81 33.10
C VAL A 216 16.80 -6.52 32.51
N ALA A 217 17.77 -6.18 33.34
CA ALA A 217 19.14 -5.91 32.93
C ALA A 217 20.09 -6.17 34.10
N ALA A 218 21.39 -6.29 33.84
CA ALA A 218 22.36 -6.51 34.90
C ALA A 218 22.31 -5.37 35.92
N GLU A 219 22.54 -5.68 37.20
CA GLU A 219 22.51 -4.70 38.30
C GLU A 219 23.31 -3.42 38.01
N GLN A 220 24.43 -3.54 37.30
CA GLN A 220 25.27 -2.41 36.88
C GLN A 220 24.57 -1.43 35.91
N VAL A 221 23.59 -1.91 35.13
CA VAL A 221 22.73 -1.08 34.27
C VAL A 221 21.55 -0.54 35.08
N VAL A 222 20.95 -1.35 35.95
CA VAL A 222 19.73 -0.98 36.68
C VAL A 222 19.99 0.01 37.82
N THR A 223 21.11 -0.12 38.52
CA THR A 223 21.42 0.68 39.72
C THR A 223 21.48 2.19 39.43
N PRO A 224 22.19 2.67 38.38
CA PRO A 224 22.15 4.08 38.01
C PRO A 224 20.74 4.57 37.64
N LEU A 225 19.95 3.74 36.95
CA LEU A 225 18.58 4.08 36.54
C LEU A 225 17.64 4.24 37.75
N ARG A 226 17.78 3.40 38.77
CA ARG A 226 17.00 3.56 40.01
C ARG A 226 17.27 4.90 40.68
N GLY A 227 18.51 5.39 40.64
CA GLY A 227 18.89 6.69 41.22
C GLY A 227 18.21 7.89 40.57
N THR A 228 17.76 7.76 39.32
CA THR A 228 17.07 8.81 38.56
C THR A 228 15.57 8.57 38.40
N ALA A 229 15.06 7.45 38.92
CA ALA A 229 13.65 7.09 38.80
C ALA A 229 12.77 7.96 39.71
N PRO A 230 11.60 8.41 39.23
CA PRO A 230 10.67 9.11 40.09
C PRO A 230 10.14 8.17 41.17
N PHE A 231 9.89 8.74 42.36
CA PHE A 231 9.02 8.10 43.35
C PHE A 231 7.60 8.01 42.78
N PHE A 232 6.83 7.01 43.21
CA PHE A 232 5.45 6.80 42.78
C PHE A 232 5.28 6.53 41.28
N ARG A 233 6.29 5.91 40.66
CA ARG A 233 6.37 5.65 39.21
C ARG A 233 5.32 4.70 38.63
N VAL A 234 4.67 3.90 39.47
CA VAL A 234 3.54 3.02 39.10
C VAL A 234 2.47 3.16 40.17
N SER A 235 1.22 3.39 39.75
CA SER A 235 0.10 3.57 40.68
C SER A 235 -0.20 2.29 41.47
N THR A 236 -0.70 2.41 42.71
CA THR A 236 -1.07 1.27 43.56
C THR A 236 -1.99 0.28 42.84
N VAL A 237 -2.99 0.80 42.12
CA VAL A 237 -3.94 0.00 41.32
C VAL A 237 -3.23 -0.79 40.22
N ALA A 238 -2.30 -0.15 39.49
CA ALA A 238 -1.56 -0.83 38.43
C ALA A 238 -0.57 -1.86 38.98
N GLN A 239 0.03 -1.62 40.14
CA GLN A 239 0.87 -2.60 40.83
C GLN A 239 0.06 -3.84 41.24
N ALA A 240 -1.10 -3.64 41.89
CA ALA A 240 -1.97 -4.73 42.31
C ALA A 240 -2.47 -5.56 41.11
N ALA A 241 -2.91 -4.88 40.05
CA ALA A 241 -3.34 -5.54 38.82
C ALA A 241 -2.22 -6.37 38.16
N ALA A 242 -1.01 -5.81 38.08
CA ALA A 242 0.13 -6.52 37.49
C ALA A 242 0.53 -7.76 38.32
N ILE A 243 0.56 -7.67 39.65
CA ILE A 243 0.84 -8.82 40.53
C ILE A 243 -0.22 -9.92 40.33
N ALA A 244 -1.51 -9.55 40.32
CA ALA A 244 -2.58 -10.50 40.05
C ALA A 244 -2.48 -11.10 38.64
N ALA A 245 -2.05 -10.33 37.65
CA ALA A 245 -1.88 -10.79 36.28
C ALA A 245 -0.74 -11.80 36.13
N LEU A 246 0.36 -11.63 36.89
CA LEU A 246 1.45 -12.63 36.96
C LEU A 246 0.98 -13.97 37.54
N ALA A 247 0.04 -13.94 38.49
CA ALA A 247 -0.51 -15.15 39.10
C ALA A 247 -1.46 -15.92 38.16
N ALA A 248 -1.98 -15.27 37.11
CA ALA A 248 -2.93 -15.84 36.15
C ALA A 248 -2.29 -16.09 34.77
N GLU A 249 -1.01 -16.53 34.79
CA GLU A 249 -0.21 -16.74 33.57
C GLU A 249 -0.82 -17.80 32.65
N GLU A 250 -1.32 -18.91 33.21
CA GLU A 250 -1.90 -20.00 32.43
C GLU A 250 -3.13 -19.54 31.63
N GLU A 251 -4.04 -18.81 32.27
CA GLU A 251 -5.22 -18.26 31.62
C GLU A 251 -4.87 -17.16 30.61
N MET A 252 -3.85 -16.34 30.89
CA MET A 252 -3.32 -15.36 29.93
C MET A 252 -2.76 -16.05 28.69
N ARG A 253 -1.99 -17.15 28.84
CA ARG A 253 -1.44 -17.92 27.72
C ARG A 253 -2.54 -18.57 26.90
N ALA A 254 -3.57 -19.12 27.53
CA ALA A 254 -4.74 -19.66 26.83
C ALA A 254 -5.46 -18.58 25.99
N ARG A 255 -5.58 -17.36 26.50
CA ARG A 255 -6.13 -16.22 25.74
C ARG A 255 -5.24 -15.81 24.57
N CYS A 256 -3.92 -15.78 24.76
CA CYS A 256 -2.97 -15.49 23.68
C CYS A 256 -3.08 -16.54 22.56
N ALA A 257 -3.16 -17.83 22.91
CA ALA A 257 -3.36 -18.91 21.94
C ALA A 257 -4.66 -18.75 21.13
N ALA A 258 -5.75 -18.32 21.77
CA ALA A 258 -7.00 -18.03 21.07
C ALA A 258 -6.85 -16.85 20.08
N VAL A 259 -6.13 -15.79 20.46
CA VAL A 259 -5.81 -14.67 19.57
C VAL A 259 -4.93 -15.14 18.40
N CYS A 260 -3.94 -16.01 18.63
CA CYS A 260 -3.11 -16.57 17.56
C CYS A 260 -3.92 -17.41 16.57
N ALA A 261 -4.87 -18.22 17.05
CA ALA A 261 -5.76 -18.99 16.18
C ALA A 261 -6.66 -18.09 15.33
N GLU A 262 -7.22 -17.04 15.93
CA GLU A 262 -8.05 -16.06 15.23
C GLU A 262 -7.23 -15.19 14.25
N ARG A 263 -5.98 -14.87 14.59
CA ARG A 263 -5.01 -14.20 13.70
C ARG A 263 -4.80 -14.98 12.43
N GLU A 264 -4.59 -16.30 12.52
CA GLU A 264 -4.37 -17.15 11.35
C GLU A 264 -5.63 -17.28 10.50
N ARG A 265 -6.81 -17.38 11.12
CA ARG A 265 -8.09 -17.37 10.39
C ARG A 265 -8.30 -16.07 9.62
N LEU A 266 -8.09 -14.93 10.27
CA LEU A 266 -8.20 -13.61 9.65
C LEU A 266 -7.18 -13.48 8.50
N ARG A 267 -5.94 -13.87 8.74
CA ARG A 267 -4.87 -13.87 7.72
C ARG A 267 -5.28 -14.68 6.50
N ALA A 268 -5.69 -15.94 6.68
CA ALA A 268 -6.11 -16.81 5.58
C ALA A 268 -7.24 -16.18 4.75
N ALA A 269 -8.27 -15.64 5.41
CA ALA A 269 -9.38 -15.00 4.73
C ALA A 269 -8.99 -13.73 3.94
N LEU A 270 -8.04 -12.93 4.45
CA LEU A 270 -7.53 -11.76 3.72
C LEU A 270 -6.67 -12.17 2.51
N VAL A 271 -5.88 -13.24 2.64
CA VAL A 271 -5.12 -13.82 1.53
C VAL A 271 -6.05 -14.38 0.44
N ASP A 272 -7.13 -15.05 0.83
CA ASP A 272 -8.15 -15.55 -0.10
C ASP A 272 -8.85 -14.43 -0.89
N HIS A 273 -8.79 -13.19 -0.38
CA HIS A 273 -9.26 -11.99 -1.08
C HIS A 273 -8.16 -11.24 -1.85
N GLY A 274 -7.02 -11.89 -2.09
CA GLY A 274 -5.95 -11.39 -2.96
C GLY A 274 -4.99 -10.41 -2.30
N LEU A 275 -5.08 -10.21 -0.98
CA LEU A 275 -4.13 -9.36 -0.26
C LEU A 275 -2.86 -10.11 0.12
N SER A 276 -1.71 -9.45 0.00
CA SER A 276 -0.46 -9.94 0.61
C SER A 276 -0.52 -9.73 2.13
N VAL A 277 -0.45 -10.82 2.89
CA VAL A 277 -0.43 -10.79 4.36
C VAL A 277 0.66 -11.73 4.87
N PRO A 278 1.89 -11.21 5.12
CA PRO A 278 2.97 -11.99 5.70
C PRO A 278 2.58 -12.64 7.04
N PRO A 279 3.27 -13.71 7.47
CA PRO A 279 3.11 -14.26 8.81
C PRO A 279 3.30 -13.19 9.88
N SER A 280 2.67 -13.38 11.03
CA SER A 280 2.82 -12.46 12.16
C SER A 280 2.88 -13.25 13.45
N ALA A 281 3.77 -12.83 14.35
CA ALA A 281 3.85 -13.33 15.71
C ALA A 281 3.35 -12.32 16.76
N GLY A 282 2.72 -11.22 16.34
CA GLY A 282 2.05 -10.24 17.23
C GLY A 282 0.54 -10.48 17.36
N ASN A 283 -0.19 -9.61 18.05
CA ASN A 283 -1.67 -9.63 18.08
C ASN A 283 -2.30 -8.81 16.93
N TYR A 284 -1.65 -8.79 15.77
CA TYR A 284 -2.01 -7.97 14.61
C TYR A 284 -1.48 -8.60 13.32
N LEU A 285 -1.92 -8.09 12.18
CA LEU A 285 -1.46 -8.43 10.85
C LEU A 285 -0.89 -7.20 10.14
N TRP A 286 0.13 -7.42 9.32
CA TRP A 286 0.75 -6.42 8.46
C TRP A 286 0.31 -6.63 7.02
N LEU A 287 -0.16 -5.56 6.38
CA LEU A 287 -0.58 -5.55 4.99
C LEU A 287 0.33 -4.54 4.24
N PRO A 288 1.40 -5.00 3.55
CA PRO A 288 2.34 -4.15 2.83
C PRO A 288 1.73 -3.62 1.51
N LEU A 289 0.75 -2.74 1.63
CA LEU A 289 -0.02 -2.19 0.51
C LEU A 289 0.65 -0.97 -0.15
N GLY A 290 1.75 -0.47 0.42
CA GLY A 290 2.35 0.77 -0.04
C GLY A 290 1.33 1.92 0.00
N THR A 291 1.28 2.69 -1.09
CA THR A 291 0.35 3.81 -1.27
C THR A 291 -1.12 3.40 -1.30
N GLU A 292 -1.44 2.13 -1.60
CA GLU A 292 -2.81 1.61 -1.56
C GLU A 292 -3.33 1.40 -0.13
N GLY A 293 -2.48 1.58 0.88
CA GLY A 293 -2.87 1.49 2.30
C GLY A 293 -3.89 2.55 2.69
N ARG A 294 -3.61 3.82 2.41
CA ARG A 294 -4.47 4.97 2.82
C ARG A 294 -5.91 4.82 2.30
N PRO A 295 -6.16 4.51 1.01
CA PRO A 295 -7.51 4.28 0.52
C PRO A 295 -8.28 3.18 1.26
N LEU A 296 -7.63 2.07 1.62
CA LEU A 296 -8.28 1.00 2.37
C LEU A 296 -8.53 1.41 3.84
N VAL A 297 -7.64 2.18 4.48
CA VAL A 297 -7.89 2.76 5.82
C VAL A 297 -9.12 3.66 5.80
N GLU A 298 -9.21 4.55 4.81
CA GLU A 298 -10.35 5.46 4.65
C GLU A 298 -11.65 4.69 4.40
N PHE A 299 -11.61 3.69 3.53
CA PHE A 299 -12.75 2.81 3.29
C PHE A 299 -13.23 2.10 4.56
N LEU A 300 -12.31 1.46 5.30
CA LEU A 300 -12.65 0.76 6.55
C LEU A 300 -13.18 1.73 7.61
N SER A 301 -12.58 2.91 7.76
CA SER A 301 -13.01 3.92 8.75
C SER A 301 -14.37 4.52 8.42
N GLY A 302 -14.68 4.72 7.13
CA GLY A 302 -16.02 5.11 6.67
C GLY A 302 -17.10 4.07 7.01
N HIS A 303 -16.71 2.81 7.21
CA HIS A 303 -17.59 1.72 7.67
C HIS A 303 -17.44 1.43 9.18
N GLY A 304 -16.81 2.33 9.93
CA GLY A 304 -16.69 2.25 11.38
C GLY A 304 -15.59 1.33 11.89
N ILE A 305 -14.61 0.96 11.07
CA ILE A 305 -13.44 0.17 11.50
C ILE A 305 -12.17 1.03 11.44
N ALA A 306 -11.55 1.28 12.59
CA ALA A 306 -10.27 1.98 12.65
C ALA A 306 -9.11 0.98 12.58
N VAL A 307 -8.19 1.17 11.64
CA VAL A 307 -6.93 0.41 11.50
C VAL A 307 -5.76 1.40 11.47
N SER A 308 -4.52 0.94 11.66
CA SER A 308 -3.36 1.82 11.69
C SER A 308 -2.69 1.84 10.32
N GLU A 309 -2.53 3.01 9.72
CA GLU A 309 -1.59 3.18 8.62
C GLU A 309 -0.14 3.25 9.15
N VAL A 310 0.80 2.87 8.30
CA VAL A 310 2.23 3.04 8.51
C VAL A 310 2.79 3.79 7.29
N ASP A 311 2.78 5.12 7.37
CA ASP A 311 3.44 6.10 6.47
C ASP A 311 3.62 5.67 5.00
N GLY A 312 2.52 5.34 4.32
CA GLY A 312 2.56 4.97 2.89
C GLY A 312 3.26 3.64 2.57
N LEU A 313 3.62 2.84 3.58
CA LEU A 313 4.17 1.49 3.45
C LEU A 313 3.08 0.42 3.51
N GLY A 314 1.99 0.70 4.24
CA GLY A 314 0.89 -0.26 4.39
C GLY A 314 0.03 -0.02 5.63
N ILE A 315 -0.67 -1.07 6.05
CA ILE A 315 -1.65 -1.04 7.14
C ILE A 315 -1.33 -2.14 8.16
N ARG A 316 -1.47 -1.82 9.44
CA ARG A 316 -1.52 -2.78 10.53
C ARG A 316 -2.95 -2.93 11.05
N VAL A 317 -3.43 -4.17 11.09
CA VAL A 317 -4.77 -4.53 11.58
C VAL A 317 -4.64 -5.33 12.86
N THR A 318 -5.12 -4.79 13.99
CA THR A 318 -5.17 -5.54 15.26
C THR A 318 -6.16 -6.69 15.14
N VAL A 319 -5.83 -7.85 15.70
CA VAL A 319 -6.77 -8.97 15.82
C VAL A 319 -7.81 -8.62 16.88
N GLY A 320 -9.03 -8.37 16.43
CA GLY A 320 -10.17 -7.96 17.24
C GLY A 320 -10.98 -9.13 17.80
N THR A 321 -12.22 -8.83 18.18
CA THR A 321 -13.23 -9.87 18.40
C THR A 321 -13.58 -10.56 17.07
N ARG A 322 -14.21 -11.73 17.15
CA ARG A 322 -14.63 -12.48 15.96
C ARG A 322 -15.52 -11.64 15.05
N GLU A 323 -16.44 -10.87 15.63
CA GLU A 323 -17.35 -9.98 14.90
C GLU A 323 -16.58 -8.85 14.20
N ALA A 324 -15.60 -8.23 14.88
CA ALA A 324 -14.78 -7.19 14.29
C ALA A 324 -13.93 -7.72 13.11
N ASN A 325 -13.35 -8.91 13.28
CA ASN A 325 -12.54 -9.55 12.25
C ASN A 325 -13.41 -9.99 11.05
N ASP A 326 -14.61 -10.53 11.29
CA ASP A 326 -15.56 -10.88 10.23
C ASP A 326 -16.04 -9.64 9.46
N ALA A 327 -16.21 -8.50 10.14
CA ALA A 327 -16.50 -7.22 9.49
C ALA A 327 -15.35 -6.74 8.60
N VAL A 328 -14.08 -6.87 9.06
CA VAL A 328 -12.90 -6.59 8.23
C VAL A 328 -12.88 -7.49 6.99
N ILE A 329 -13.07 -8.81 7.14
CA ILE A 329 -13.09 -9.76 6.02
C ILE A 329 -14.17 -9.37 5.00
N ALA A 330 -15.39 -9.11 5.46
CA ALA A 330 -16.50 -8.75 4.58
C ALA A 330 -16.24 -7.45 3.81
N LEU A 331 -15.71 -6.43 4.49
CA LEU A 331 -15.39 -5.14 3.88
C LEU A 331 -14.20 -5.24 2.92
N VAL A 332 -13.15 -5.98 3.27
CA VAL A 332 -12.04 -6.26 2.35
C VAL A 332 -12.56 -7.00 1.12
N ALA A 333 -13.41 -8.02 1.29
CA ALA A 333 -14.00 -8.74 0.18
C ALA A 333 -14.84 -7.83 -0.73
N GLN A 334 -15.52 -6.84 -0.16
CA GLN A 334 -16.22 -5.81 -0.93
C GLN A 334 -15.24 -4.88 -1.63
N TYR A 335 -14.20 -4.44 -0.93
CA TYR A 335 -13.18 -3.53 -1.45
C TYR A 335 -12.42 -4.15 -2.63
N THR A 336 -12.04 -5.43 -2.52
CA THR A 336 -11.32 -6.16 -3.58
C THR A 336 -12.23 -6.58 -4.72
N ARG A 337 -13.52 -6.86 -4.47
CA ARG A 337 -14.54 -7.08 -5.53
C ARG A 337 -14.87 -5.86 -6.38
N LYS A 338 -14.39 -4.67 -6.03
CA LYS A 338 -14.41 -3.48 -6.89
C LYS A 338 -13.28 -3.50 -7.94
N GLY A 339 -12.40 -4.50 -7.87
CA GLY A 339 -11.48 -4.89 -8.93
C GLY A 339 -12.18 -5.72 -10.01
N PHE A 340 -11.40 -6.23 -10.96
CA PHE A 340 -11.89 -7.14 -12.00
C PHE A 340 -12.57 -8.36 -11.36
N SER A 341 -13.56 -8.96 -12.03
CA SER A 341 -14.13 -10.24 -11.58
C SER A 341 -13.04 -11.30 -11.44
N ALA A 342 -13.27 -12.33 -10.63
CA ALA A 342 -12.31 -13.42 -10.46
C ALA A 342 -11.88 -14.04 -11.80
N ALA A 343 -12.75 -14.05 -12.82
CA ALA A 343 -12.42 -14.49 -14.17
C ALA A 343 -11.43 -13.54 -14.87
N ALA A 344 -11.67 -12.23 -14.81
CA ALA A 344 -10.77 -11.22 -15.36
C ALA A 344 -9.45 -11.14 -14.58
N GLU A 345 -9.47 -11.27 -13.25
CA GLU A 345 -8.26 -11.36 -12.43
C GLU A 345 -7.42 -12.59 -12.78
N ALA A 346 -8.04 -13.75 -13.02
CA ALA A 346 -7.33 -14.95 -13.46
C ALA A 346 -6.64 -14.72 -14.82
N VAL A 347 -7.30 -14.04 -15.76
CA VAL A 347 -6.70 -13.67 -17.06
C VAL A 347 -5.53 -12.69 -16.86
N VAL A 348 -5.70 -11.64 -16.05
CA VAL A 348 -4.65 -10.66 -15.75
C VAL A 348 -3.45 -11.33 -15.05
N ALA A 349 -3.69 -12.24 -14.12
CA ALA A 349 -2.65 -12.99 -13.43
C ALA A 349 -1.81 -13.82 -14.42
N ARG A 350 -2.46 -14.55 -15.34
CA ARG A 350 -1.78 -15.30 -16.41
C ARG A 350 -0.97 -14.39 -17.34
N LEU A 351 -1.54 -13.25 -17.74
CA LEU A 351 -0.85 -12.28 -18.59
C LEU A 351 0.38 -11.70 -17.89
N ARG A 352 0.29 -11.42 -16.59
CA ARG A 352 1.45 -10.98 -15.79
C ARG A 352 2.51 -12.06 -15.69
N GLU A 353 2.12 -13.31 -15.42
CA GLU A 353 3.05 -14.43 -15.37
C GLU A 353 3.80 -14.59 -16.70
N ALA A 354 3.07 -14.58 -17.82
CA ALA A 354 3.65 -14.63 -19.16
C ALA A 354 4.60 -13.44 -19.42
N LEU A 355 4.21 -12.21 -19.05
CA LEU A 355 5.04 -11.02 -19.19
C LEU A 355 6.36 -11.14 -18.40
N HIS A 356 6.31 -11.67 -17.18
CA HIS A 356 7.52 -11.90 -16.37
C HIS A 356 8.44 -12.96 -16.99
N GLY A 357 7.86 -14.01 -17.59
CA GLY A 357 8.60 -15.07 -18.27
C GLY A 357 9.32 -14.60 -19.55
N GLU A 358 8.68 -13.73 -20.33
CA GLU A 358 9.23 -13.17 -21.58
C GLU A 358 10.40 -12.20 -21.35
N TRP A 359 10.40 -11.48 -20.22
CA TRP A 359 11.37 -10.43 -19.91
C TRP A 359 12.21 -10.75 -18.68
N PRO A 360 12.96 -11.87 -18.61
CA PRO A 360 13.77 -12.20 -17.44
C PRO A 360 14.91 -11.19 -17.26
N ALA A 361 15.43 -11.06 -16.04
CA ALA A 361 16.62 -10.24 -15.79
C ALA A 361 17.80 -10.80 -16.60
N ARG A 362 18.25 -10.02 -17.59
CA ARG A 362 19.38 -10.35 -18.45
C ARG A 362 20.25 -9.12 -18.45
N HIS A 363 21.56 -9.26 -18.25
CA HIS A 363 22.53 -8.16 -18.23
C HIS A 363 22.69 -7.50 -19.62
N ASP A 364 21.57 -7.06 -20.21
CA ASP A 364 21.43 -6.37 -21.48
C ASP A 364 20.72 -5.03 -21.19
N PRO A 365 21.34 -3.89 -21.53
CA PRO A 365 20.81 -2.58 -21.16
C PRO A 365 19.40 -2.30 -21.67
N VAL A 366 19.05 -2.72 -22.90
CA VAL A 366 17.72 -2.44 -23.47
C VAL A 366 16.68 -3.34 -22.81
N LEU A 367 17.01 -4.61 -22.58
CA LEU A 367 16.07 -5.55 -21.94
C LEU A 367 15.82 -5.20 -20.47
N ASP A 368 16.83 -4.75 -19.74
CA ASP A 368 16.69 -4.35 -18.34
C ASP A 368 15.82 -3.09 -18.19
N ILE A 369 15.97 -2.12 -19.11
CA ILE A 369 15.15 -0.89 -19.10
C ILE A 369 13.73 -1.20 -19.57
N ALA A 370 13.55 -2.04 -20.61
CA ALA A 370 12.24 -2.51 -21.04
C ALA A 370 11.50 -3.24 -19.90
N ARG A 371 12.21 -4.12 -19.17
CA ARG A 371 11.67 -4.80 -17.98
C ARG A 371 11.27 -3.80 -16.89
N TYR A 372 12.08 -2.77 -16.64
CA TYR A 372 11.74 -1.71 -15.69
C TYR A 372 10.45 -0.98 -16.07
N ALA A 373 10.29 -0.65 -17.35
CA ALA A 373 9.10 0.04 -17.87
C ALA A 373 7.84 -0.86 -17.83
N LEU A 374 7.97 -2.12 -18.29
CA LEU A 374 6.85 -3.07 -18.40
C LEU A 374 6.36 -3.61 -17.05
N LEU A 375 7.27 -3.91 -16.12
CA LEU A 375 6.92 -4.53 -14.83
C LEU A 375 6.57 -3.52 -13.73
N ALA A 376 6.35 -2.26 -14.10
CA ALA A 376 5.72 -1.30 -13.22
C ALA A 376 4.24 -1.66 -12.99
N PRO A 377 3.73 -1.64 -11.74
CA PRO A 377 2.36 -2.02 -11.42
C PRO A 377 1.33 -1.31 -12.32
N GLY A 378 0.44 -2.08 -12.96
CA GLY A 378 -0.59 -1.57 -13.86
C GLY A 378 -1.77 -2.53 -13.98
N LYS A 379 -2.89 -2.01 -14.51
CA LYS A 379 -4.16 -2.76 -14.62
C LYS A 379 -4.21 -3.76 -15.78
N MET A 380 -3.22 -3.77 -16.69
CA MET A 380 -3.17 -4.69 -17.85
C MET A 380 -4.45 -4.65 -18.72
N LEU A 381 -5.09 -3.48 -18.79
CA LEU A 381 -6.42 -3.34 -19.39
C LEU A 381 -6.44 -3.68 -20.89
N ARG A 382 -5.43 -3.27 -21.65
CA ARG A 382 -5.34 -3.51 -23.10
C ARG A 382 -5.07 -4.99 -23.42
N PRO A 383 -4.11 -5.67 -22.75
CA PRO A 383 -3.98 -7.12 -22.83
C PRO A 383 -5.26 -7.89 -22.46
N LEU A 384 -5.96 -7.45 -21.41
CA LEU A 384 -7.24 -8.04 -20.99
C LEU A 384 -8.30 -7.90 -22.08
N LEU A 385 -8.44 -6.71 -22.68
CA LEU A 385 -9.38 -6.44 -23.78
C LEU A 385 -9.11 -7.32 -25.00
N LEU A 386 -7.84 -7.48 -25.41
CA LEU A 386 -7.50 -8.38 -26.53
C LEU A 386 -7.89 -9.82 -26.22
N THR A 387 -7.53 -10.30 -25.03
CA THR A 387 -7.79 -11.67 -24.59
C THR A 387 -9.30 -11.93 -24.47
N ALA A 388 -10.04 -11.00 -23.89
CA ALA A 388 -11.49 -11.08 -23.76
C ALA A 388 -12.20 -10.98 -25.11
N ALA A 389 -11.72 -10.16 -26.05
CA ALA A 389 -12.26 -10.10 -27.41
C ALA A 389 -12.07 -11.42 -28.17
N ALA A 390 -10.92 -12.08 -28.03
CA ALA A 390 -10.68 -13.39 -28.61
C ALA A 390 -11.61 -14.47 -28.00
N GLY A 391 -11.77 -14.45 -26.68
CA GLY A 391 -12.68 -15.38 -25.99
C GLY A 391 -14.16 -15.12 -26.29
N ALA A 392 -14.56 -13.86 -26.47
CA ALA A 392 -15.94 -13.46 -26.75
C ALA A 392 -16.46 -14.06 -28.07
N VAL A 393 -15.56 -14.28 -29.03
CA VAL A 393 -15.86 -14.90 -30.33
C VAL A 393 -15.64 -16.42 -30.35
N GLY A 394 -15.30 -17.02 -29.20
CA GLY A 394 -15.09 -18.46 -29.05
C GLY A 394 -13.65 -18.94 -29.32
N GLY A 395 -12.70 -18.02 -29.44
CA GLY A 395 -11.28 -18.32 -29.64
C GLY A 395 -10.60 -18.87 -28.38
N ASP A 396 -9.53 -19.62 -28.59
CA ASP A 396 -8.66 -20.12 -27.52
C ASP A 396 -7.72 -19.02 -27.02
N VAL A 397 -8.02 -18.50 -25.83
CA VAL A 397 -7.34 -17.34 -25.24
C VAL A 397 -5.84 -17.57 -24.99
N GLU A 398 -5.40 -18.82 -24.83
CA GLU A 398 -3.98 -19.14 -24.59
C GLU A 398 -3.12 -18.94 -25.84
N ARG A 399 -3.74 -19.03 -27.02
CA ARG A 399 -3.06 -18.82 -28.31
C ARG A 399 -2.79 -17.35 -28.59
N VAL A 400 -3.57 -16.46 -27.99
CA VAL A 400 -3.49 -15.01 -28.25
C VAL A 400 -2.69 -14.25 -27.19
N VAL A 401 -2.21 -14.92 -26.14
CA VAL A 401 -1.36 -14.31 -25.09
C VAL A 401 -0.17 -13.53 -25.68
N PRO A 402 0.61 -14.05 -26.65
CA PRO A 402 1.70 -13.28 -27.25
C PRO A 402 1.23 -11.98 -27.90
N ALA A 403 0.08 -12.00 -28.57
CA ALA A 403 -0.52 -10.78 -29.13
C ALA A 403 -1.05 -9.83 -28.04
N ALA A 404 -1.60 -10.35 -26.94
CA ALA A 404 -2.03 -9.54 -25.80
C ALA A 404 -0.84 -8.78 -25.18
N LEU A 405 0.29 -9.45 -25.01
CA LEU A 405 1.53 -8.81 -24.55
C LEU A 405 2.07 -7.80 -25.57
N ALA A 406 1.95 -8.08 -26.87
CA ALA A 406 2.36 -7.15 -27.92
C ALA A 406 1.69 -5.78 -27.80
N VAL A 407 0.39 -5.75 -27.45
CA VAL A 407 -0.33 -4.48 -27.22
C VAL A 407 0.20 -3.75 -25.98
N GLU A 408 0.61 -4.47 -24.93
CA GLU A 408 1.27 -3.83 -23.78
C GLU A 408 2.64 -3.26 -24.18
N TYR A 409 3.40 -3.94 -25.06
CA TYR A 409 4.68 -3.43 -25.56
C TYR A 409 4.51 -2.14 -26.33
N LEU A 410 3.54 -2.10 -27.26
CA LEU A 410 3.21 -0.89 -27.99
C LEU A 410 2.80 0.25 -27.05
N HIS A 411 1.93 -0.03 -26.09
CA HIS A 411 1.44 0.97 -25.15
C HIS A 411 2.54 1.50 -24.21
N VAL A 412 3.36 0.61 -23.63
CA VAL A 412 4.45 1.03 -22.75
C VAL A 412 5.54 1.73 -23.55
N GLY A 413 5.85 1.26 -24.76
CA GLY A 413 6.76 1.96 -25.66
C GLY A 413 6.29 3.39 -25.96
N SER A 414 5.00 3.58 -26.24
CA SER A 414 4.44 4.92 -26.46
C SER A 414 4.51 5.80 -25.20
N LEU A 415 4.24 5.23 -24.01
CA LEU A 415 4.36 5.99 -22.76
C LEU A 415 5.80 6.43 -22.46
N VAL A 416 6.80 5.60 -22.77
CA VAL A 416 8.21 5.97 -22.62
C VAL A 416 8.57 7.15 -23.53
N HIS A 417 8.03 7.17 -24.75
CA HIS A 417 8.20 8.31 -25.66
C HIS A 417 7.41 9.54 -25.21
N ASP A 418 6.18 9.39 -24.75
CA ASP A 418 5.37 10.48 -24.20
C ASP A 418 6.05 11.13 -22.99
N ASP A 419 6.60 10.34 -22.06
CA ASP A 419 7.35 10.84 -20.90
C ASP A 419 8.53 11.74 -21.31
N VAL A 420 9.20 11.40 -22.43
CA VAL A 420 10.30 12.20 -23.00
C VAL A 420 9.77 13.49 -23.65
N ILE A 421 8.64 13.43 -24.36
CA ILE A 421 8.03 14.60 -25.02
C ILE A 421 7.52 15.60 -23.96
N ASP A 422 6.96 15.09 -22.87
CA ASP A 422 6.28 15.87 -21.84
C ASP A 422 7.19 16.29 -20.67
N ASP A 423 8.42 15.79 -20.64
CA ASP A 423 9.39 15.96 -19.56
C ASP A 423 8.82 15.54 -18.18
N ASP A 424 8.09 14.42 -18.15
CA ASP A 424 7.46 13.91 -16.93
C ASP A 424 8.49 13.23 -16.01
N GLU A 425 8.63 13.71 -14.76
CA GLU A 425 9.60 13.17 -13.80
C GLU A 425 9.26 11.76 -13.31
N THR A 426 7.97 11.40 -13.27
CA THR A 426 7.50 10.15 -12.66
C THR A 426 6.40 9.48 -13.47
N ARG A 427 6.38 8.14 -13.43
CA ARG A 427 5.37 7.29 -14.05
C ARG A 427 5.05 6.12 -13.13
N ARG A 428 3.77 5.91 -12.83
CA ARG A 428 3.28 4.82 -11.94
C ARG A 428 4.01 4.78 -10.59
N GLY A 429 4.26 5.95 -9.98
CA GLY A 429 4.92 6.07 -8.67
C GLY A 429 6.43 5.81 -8.66
N ARG A 430 7.07 5.73 -9.84
CA ARG A 430 8.52 5.55 -9.99
C ARG A 430 9.10 6.66 -10.87
N PRO A 431 10.42 6.94 -10.80
CA PRO A 431 11.07 7.81 -11.78
C PRO A 431 10.80 7.30 -13.20
N SER A 432 10.45 8.21 -14.10
CA SER A 432 10.29 7.90 -15.52
C SER A 432 11.59 7.39 -16.13
N VAL A 433 11.50 6.69 -17.27
CA VAL A 433 12.67 5.99 -17.86
C VAL A 433 13.80 6.97 -18.17
N GLN A 434 13.48 8.13 -18.74
CA GLN A 434 14.45 9.17 -19.07
C GLN A 434 15.07 9.84 -17.85
N HIS A 435 14.33 9.99 -16.75
CA HIS A 435 14.88 10.52 -15.51
C HIS A 435 15.80 9.53 -14.80
N ARG A 436 15.54 8.22 -14.96
CA ARG A 436 16.35 7.17 -14.35
C ARG A 436 17.58 6.78 -15.17
N PHE A 437 17.42 6.65 -16.47
CA PHE A 437 18.43 6.07 -17.36
C PHE A 437 18.94 7.05 -18.43
N GLY A 438 18.22 8.15 -18.67
CA GLY A 438 18.57 9.16 -19.66
C GLY A 438 17.70 9.10 -20.92
N VAL A 439 17.61 10.23 -21.62
CA VAL A 439 16.74 10.41 -22.80
C VAL A 439 17.10 9.45 -23.94
N SER A 440 18.40 9.24 -24.22
CA SER A 440 18.83 8.35 -25.29
C SER A 440 18.38 6.89 -25.05
N ASP A 441 18.51 6.41 -23.81
CA ASP A 441 18.10 5.05 -23.45
C ASP A 441 16.58 4.90 -23.44
N ALA A 442 15.84 5.95 -23.05
CA ALA A 442 14.39 5.98 -23.14
C ALA A 442 13.90 5.84 -24.59
N ILE A 443 14.45 6.63 -25.53
CA ILE A 443 14.09 6.57 -26.95
C ILE A 443 14.32 5.17 -27.52
N VAL A 444 15.53 4.62 -27.32
CA VAL A 444 15.92 3.30 -27.84
C VAL A 444 15.06 2.19 -27.24
N THR A 445 14.73 2.28 -25.94
CA THR A 445 13.86 1.29 -25.29
C THR A 445 12.44 1.35 -25.84
N GLY A 446 11.88 2.54 -26.03
CA GLY A 446 10.56 2.71 -26.62
C GLY A 446 10.49 2.12 -28.04
N ASP A 447 11.50 2.39 -28.87
CA ASP A 447 11.62 1.82 -30.21
C ASP A 447 11.69 0.29 -30.17
N ALA A 448 12.50 -0.27 -29.27
CA ALA A 448 12.66 -1.71 -29.12
C ALA A 448 11.34 -2.40 -28.72
N LEU A 449 10.57 -1.80 -27.81
CA LEU A 449 9.25 -2.29 -27.41
C LEU A 449 8.26 -2.26 -28.58
N MET A 450 8.21 -1.14 -29.31
CA MET A 450 7.35 -1.02 -30.50
C MET A 450 7.70 -2.06 -31.56
N LEU A 451 8.98 -2.28 -31.83
CA LEU A 451 9.45 -3.30 -32.79
C LEU A 451 9.16 -4.73 -32.31
N ARG A 452 9.28 -5.01 -31.01
CA ARG A 452 8.98 -6.33 -30.43
C ARG A 452 7.51 -6.72 -30.59
N THR A 453 6.61 -5.73 -30.67
CA THR A 453 5.17 -5.94 -30.94
C THR A 453 4.94 -6.88 -32.12
N PHE A 454 5.61 -6.66 -33.26
CA PHE A 454 5.39 -7.46 -34.47
C PHE A 454 5.83 -8.92 -34.30
N GLY A 455 6.99 -9.14 -33.66
CA GLY A 455 7.47 -10.49 -33.35
C GLY A 455 6.54 -11.22 -32.39
N SER A 456 6.06 -10.52 -31.36
CA SER A 456 5.16 -11.07 -30.34
C SER A 456 3.81 -11.48 -30.93
N VAL A 457 3.24 -10.73 -31.88
CA VAL A 457 2.01 -11.18 -32.56
C VAL A 457 2.29 -12.43 -33.40
N ALA A 458 3.42 -12.48 -34.11
CA ALA A 458 3.78 -13.61 -34.97
C ALA A 458 3.96 -14.92 -34.18
N GLU A 459 4.41 -14.88 -32.93
CA GLU A 459 4.49 -16.03 -32.03
C GLU A 459 3.12 -16.71 -31.78
N SER A 460 2.00 -16.00 -32.02
CA SER A 460 0.65 -16.60 -31.96
C SER A 460 0.45 -17.66 -33.05
N VAL A 461 1.15 -17.56 -34.20
CA VAL A 461 1.13 -18.56 -35.27
C VAL A 461 1.71 -19.89 -34.79
N GLU A 462 2.79 -19.84 -34.02
CA GLU A 462 3.42 -21.02 -33.41
C GLU A 462 2.49 -21.71 -32.41
N ARG A 463 1.53 -20.96 -31.85
CA ARG A 463 0.47 -21.45 -30.98
C ARG A 463 -0.79 -21.90 -31.73
N GLY A 464 -0.74 -21.98 -33.06
CA GLY A 464 -1.83 -22.51 -33.88
C GLY A 464 -2.89 -21.49 -34.29
N VAL A 465 -2.58 -20.19 -34.26
CA VAL A 465 -3.37 -19.15 -34.94
C VAL A 465 -3.07 -19.19 -36.45
N PRO A 466 -4.07 -19.06 -37.35
CA PRO A 466 -3.82 -18.96 -38.79
C PRO A 466 -2.94 -17.75 -39.15
N GLU A 467 -1.98 -17.92 -40.07
CA GLU A 467 -1.09 -16.84 -40.54
C GLU A 467 -1.86 -15.61 -41.07
N ALA A 468 -2.98 -15.83 -41.76
CA ALA A 468 -3.84 -14.76 -42.26
C ALA A 468 -4.43 -13.91 -41.12
N ALA A 469 -4.87 -14.56 -40.03
CA ALA A 469 -5.41 -13.88 -38.85
C ALA A 469 -4.30 -13.13 -38.09
N ALA A 470 -3.11 -13.73 -37.96
CA ALA A 470 -1.96 -13.06 -37.36
C ALA A 470 -1.55 -11.80 -38.16
N LEU A 471 -1.55 -11.87 -39.50
CA LEU A 471 -1.26 -10.73 -40.35
C LEU A 471 -2.32 -9.61 -40.22
N GLU A 472 -3.60 -9.96 -40.14
CA GLU A 472 -4.66 -8.98 -39.91
C GLU A 472 -4.59 -8.34 -38.51
N ALA A 473 -4.23 -9.12 -37.48
CA ALA A 473 -3.97 -8.59 -36.14
C ALA A 473 -2.78 -7.62 -36.13
N VAL A 474 -1.69 -7.94 -36.84
CA VAL A 474 -0.55 -7.03 -37.03
C VAL A 474 -1.01 -5.72 -37.68
N ARG A 475 -1.86 -5.77 -38.72
CA ARG A 475 -2.42 -4.55 -39.34
C ARG A 475 -3.22 -3.73 -38.33
N ALA A 476 -4.14 -4.35 -37.60
CA ALA A 476 -4.96 -3.66 -36.61
C ALA A 476 -4.13 -2.97 -35.51
N ILE A 477 -3.09 -3.64 -35.01
CA ILE A 477 -2.19 -3.09 -33.99
C ILE A 477 -1.28 -2.01 -34.57
N SER A 478 -0.79 -2.19 -35.80
CA SER A 478 0.02 -1.20 -36.51
C SER A 478 -0.77 0.09 -36.79
N ASP A 479 -2.01 -0.04 -37.28
CA ASP A 479 -2.89 1.10 -37.54
C ASP A 479 -3.19 1.86 -36.24
N ALA A 480 -3.43 1.14 -35.13
CA ALA A 480 -3.57 1.75 -33.81
C ALA A 480 -2.31 2.51 -33.37
N GLY A 481 -1.12 1.95 -33.60
CA GLY A 481 0.15 2.64 -33.32
C GLY A 481 0.33 3.93 -34.13
N VAL A 482 -0.02 3.90 -35.42
CA VAL A 482 0.00 5.10 -36.27
C VAL A 482 -1.00 6.14 -35.79
N ASP A 483 -2.21 5.73 -35.40
CA ASP A 483 -3.21 6.64 -34.85
C ASP A 483 -2.74 7.27 -33.54
N VAL A 484 -2.05 6.53 -32.65
CA VAL A 484 -1.46 7.11 -31.43
C VAL A 484 -0.48 8.22 -31.79
N CYS A 485 0.40 8.01 -32.78
CA CYS A 485 1.32 9.05 -33.25
C CYS A 485 0.58 10.26 -33.83
N ARG A 486 -0.51 10.04 -34.57
CA ARG A 486 -1.35 11.13 -35.10
C ARG A 486 -2.03 11.90 -33.97
N GLY A 487 -2.58 11.21 -32.99
CA GLY A 487 -3.21 11.80 -31.81
C GLY A 487 -2.21 12.63 -31.01
N GLN A 488 -0.98 12.14 -30.81
CA GLN A 488 0.09 12.89 -30.14
C GLN A 488 0.46 14.17 -30.91
N ALA A 489 0.56 14.10 -32.24
CA ALA A 489 0.85 15.26 -33.07
C ALA A 489 -0.29 16.30 -33.04
N LEU A 490 -1.54 15.85 -33.01
CA LEU A 490 -2.72 16.73 -32.89
C LEU A 490 -2.80 17.39 -31.50
N GLU A 491 -2.56 16.63 -30.44
CA GLU A 491 -2.54 17.17 -29.08
C GLU A 491 -1.50 18.31 -28.94
N GLY A 492 -0.31 18.12 -29.54
CA GLY A 492 0.74 19.14 -29.54
C GLY A 492 0.36 20.47 -30.21
N VAL A 493 -0.55 20.47 -31.19
CA VAL A 493 -1.03 21.71 -31.85
C VAL A 493 -2.19 22.38 -31.10
N MET A 494 -2.81 21.68 -30.15
CA MET A 494 -3.92 22.20 -29.33
C MET A 494 -3.47 22.91 -28.06
N THR A 495 -2.20 22.74 -27.66
CA THR A 495 -1.63 23.32 -26.45
C THR A 495 -1.88 24.82 -26.36
N ALA A 496 -2.26 25.28 -25.15
CA ALA A 496 -2.48 26.68 -24.81
C ALA A 496 -3.62 27.42 -25.55
N ASP A 497 -4.53 26.71 -26.25
CA ASP A 497 -5.70 27.31 -26.90
C ASP A 497 -7.03 26.67 -26.42
N PRO A 498 -7.63 27.17 -25.31
CA PRO A 498 -8.93 26.69 -24.84
C PRO A 498 -10.11 27.04 -25.75
N SER A 499 -9.90 27.84 -26.80
CA SER A 499 -10.98 28.21 -27.73
C SER A 499 -11.26 27.15 -28.79
N ARG A 500 -10.42 26.10 -28.85
CA ARG A 500 -10.61 24.97 -29.75
C ARG A 500 -11.94 24.24 -29.49
N PRO A 501 -12.60 23.72 -30.53
CA PRO A 501 -13.80 22.92 -30.37
C PRO A 501 -13.55 21.67 -29.52
N LEU A 502 -14.50 21.30 -28.65
CA LEU A 502 -14.41 20.06 -27.88
C LEU A 502 -14.24 18.82 -28.78
N SER A 503 -14.79 18.87 -30.00
CA SER A 503 -14.67 17.79 -30.99
C SER A 503 -13.23 17.48 -31.41
N GLU A 504 -12.32 18.47 -31.40
CA GLU A 504 -10.89 18.21 -31.71
C GLU A 504 -10.24 17.38 -30.60
N HIS A 505 -10.60 17.61 -29.33
CA HIS A 505 -10.08 16.80 -28.21
C HIS A 505 -10.66 15.40 -28.21
N LEU A 506 -11.94 15.25 -28.55
CA LEU A 506 -12.55 13.93 -28.73
C LEU A 506 -11.84 13.12 -29.83
N GLU A 507 -11.38 13.77 -30.91
CA GLU A 507 -10.55 13.12 -31.94
C GLU A 507 -9.19 12.69 -31.39
N VAL A 508 -8.52 13.51 -30.57
CA VAL A 508 -7.27 13.12 -29.88
C VAL A 508 -7.51 11.91 -28.97
N MET A 509 -8.57 11.91 -28.17
CA MET A 509 -8.92 10.80 -27.28
C MET A 509 -9.18 9.50 -28.06
N ALA A 510 -9.88 9.60 -29.20
CA ALA A 510 -10.12 8.49 -30.12
C ALA A 510 -8.83 7.97 -30.76
N LEU A 511 -7.91 8.85 -31.15
CA LEU A 511 -6.63 8.48 -31.79
C LEU A 511 -5.58 7.97 -30.81
N LYS A 512 -5.66 8.31 -29.52
CA LYS A 512 -4.74 7.80 -28.48
C LYS A 512 -5.32 6.58 -27.75
N THR A 513 -6.07 6.82 -26.69
CA THR A 513 -6.62 5.76 -25.83
C THR A 513 -7.62 4.88 -26.59
N GLY A 514 -8.51 5.50 -27.38
CA GLY A 514 -9.47 4.79 -28.23
C GLY A 514 -8.80 3.85 -29.23
N ALA A 515 -7.78 4.32 -29.95
CA ALA A 515 -7.09 3.55 -30.97
C ALA A 515 -6.43 2.30 -30.40
N LEU A 516 -5.78 2.39 -29.23
CA LEU A 516 -5.17 1.22 -28.58
C LEU A 516 -6.22 0.20 -28.12
N PHE A 517 -7.37 0.65 -27.59
CA PHE A 517 -8.45 -0.26 -27.21
C PHE A 517 -9.08 -0.92 -28.44
N ARG A 518 -9.36 -0.13 -29.49
CA ARG A 518 -9.88 -0.61 -30.77
C ARG A 518 -8.92 -1.61 -31.41
N GLY A 519 -7.63 -1.31 -31.45
CA GLY A 519 -6.58 -2.19 -31.95
C GLY A 519 -6.55 -3.51 -31.18
N ALA A 520 -6.60 -3.45 -29.84
CA ALA A 520 -6.64 -4.63 -28.97
C ALA A 520 -7.87 -5.52 -29.25
N CYS A 521 -9.07 -4.94 -29.26
CA CYS A 521 -10.31 -5.71 -29.46
C CYS A 521 -10.43 -6.26 -30.89
N ARG A 522 -10.08 -5.48 -31.92
CA ARG A 522 -10.09 -5.96 -33.32
C ARG A 522 -9.06 -7.09 -33.52
N ALA A 523 -7.84 -6.92 -33.01
CA ALA A 523 -6.82 -7.96 -33.09
C ALA A 523 -7.26 -9.23 -32.35
N GLY A 524 -7.80 -9.11 -31.13
CA GLY A 524 -8.33 -10.23 -30.37
C GLY A 524 -9.42 -10.98 -31.11
N ALA A 525 -10.41 -10.26 -31.66
CA ALA A 525 -11.50 -10.84 -32.44
C ALA A 525 -10.97 -11.63 -33.66
N VAL A 526 -10.08 -11.03 -34.44
CA VAL A 526 -9.49 -11.66 -35.62
C VAL A 526 -8.69 -12.92 -35.25
N LEU A 527 -7.85 -12.85 -34.22
CA LEU A 527 -7.06 -13.99 -33.74
C LEU A 527 -7.96 -15.10 -33.18
N GLY A 528 -9.10 -14.73 -32.60
CA GLY A 528 -10.13 -15.66 -32.13
C GLY A 528 -10.97 -16.30 -33.25
N GLY A 529 -10.78 -15.88 -34.51
CA GLY A 529 -11.50 -16.44 -35.67
C GLY A 529 -12.87 -15.80 -35.92
N ALA A 530 -13.06 -14.56 -35.52
CA ALA A 530 -14.31 -13.83 -35.71
C ALA A 530 -14.63 -13.55 -37.19
N GLU A 531 -15.92 -13.55 -37.53
CA GLU A 531 -16.43 -12.99 -38.78
C GLU A 531 -16.32 -11.45 -38.78
N PRO A 532 -16.24 -10.78 -39.96
CA PRO A 532 -16.03 -9.34 -40.06
C PRO A 532 -17.02 -8.49 -39.23
N ALA A 533 -18.29 -8.90 -39.16
CA ALA A 533 -19.31 -8.19 -38.38
C ALA A 533 -19.00 -8.18 -36.87
N ALA A 534 -18.47 -9.28 -36.33
CA ALA A 534 -18.08 -9.36 -34.92
C ALA A 534 -16.79 -8.57 -34.64
N VAL A 535 -15.84 -8.56 -35.59
CA VAL A 535 -14.64 -7.71 -35.51
C VAL A 535 -15.02 -6.23 -35.49
N ASP A 536 -15.96 -5.81 -36.32
CA ASP A 536 -16.44 -4.43 -36.35
C ASP A 536 -17.22 -4.06 -35.09
N ALA A 537 -18.09 -4.93 -34.59
CA ALA A 537 -18.80 -4.72 -33.32
C ALA A 537 -17.84 -4.56 -32.14
N LEU A 538 -16.84 -5.43 -32.01
CA LEU A 538 -15.82 -5.33 -30.96
C LEU A 538 -14.92 -4.09 -31.12
N GLY A 539 -14.69 -3.66 -32.37
CA GLY A 539 -14.03 -2.39 -32.65
C GLY A 539 -14.83 -1.18 -32.17
N GLN A 540 -16.14 -1.14 -32.45
CA GLN A 540 -17.03 -0.06 -32.01
C GLN A 540 -17.21 -0.03 -30.49
N PHE A 541 -17.37 -1.20 -29.87
CA PHE A 541 -17.35 -1.35 -28.41
C PHE A 541 -16.11 -0.66 -27.82
N ALA A 542 -14.94 -0.96 -28.36
CA ALA A 542 -13.67 -0.48 -27.85
C ALA A 542 -13.42 1.01 -28.09
N GLU A 543 -13.92 1.56 -29.21
CA GLU A 543 -13.88 3.00 -29.51
C GLU A 543 -14.60 3.79 -28.41
N HIS A 544 -15.87 3.44 -28.16
CA HIS A 544 -16.70 4.09 -27.15
C HIS A 544 -16.19 3.86 -25.73
N LEU A 545 -15.68 2.65 -25.44
CA LEU A 545 -15.01 2.36 -24.17
C LEU A 545 -13.78 3.29 -23.96
N GLY A 546 -12.95 3.46 -25.00
CA GLY A 546 -11.76 4.30 -24.92
C GLY A 546 -12.08 5.77 -24.71
N LEU A 547 -13.12 6.28 -25.38
CA LEU A 547 -13.64 7.62 -25.18
C LEU A 547 -14.13 7.82 -23.73
N ALA A 548 -15.01 6.93 -23.25
CA ALA A 548 -15.52 6.98 -21.88
C ALA A 548 -14.40 6.93 -20.84
N PHE A 549 -13.42 6.04 -21.04
CA PHE A 549 -12.27 5.90 -20.15
C PHE A 549 -11.48 7.20 -20.07
N GLN A 550 -11.16 7.82 -21.20
CA GLN A 550 -10.40 9.07 -21.22
C GLN A 550 -11.21 10.26 -20.69
N MET A 551 -12.52 10.34 -20.98
CA MET A 551 -13.41 11.37 -20.41
C MET A 551 -13.38 11.31 -18.88
N TYR A 552 -13.52 10.11 -18.31
CA TYR A 552 -13.49 9.92 -16.86
C TYR A 552 -12.11 10.23 -16.28
N ASP A 553 -11.04 9.82 -16.96
CA ASP A 553 -9.66 10.03 -16.53
C ASP A 553 -9.24 11.51 -16.51
N ASP A 554 -9.80 12.32 -17.42
CA ASP A 554 -9.65 13.79 -17.45
C ASP A 554 -10.49 14.49 -16.36
N LEU A 555 -11.64 13.91 -15.97
CA LEU A 555 -12.50 14.43 -14.89
C LEU A 555 -11.94 14.11 -13.49
N LEU A 556 -11.22 12.99 -13.36
CA LEU A 556 -10.79 12.43 -12.07
C LEU A 556 -10.07 13.43 -11.15
N PRO A 557 -9.14 14.29 -11.63
CA PRO A 557 -8.48 15.28 -10.77
C PRO A 557 -9.44 16.23 -10.06
N TYR A 558 -10.62 16.48 -10.64
CA TYR A 558 -11.60 17.46 -10.16
C TYR A 558 -12.75 16.84 -9.36
N LEU A 559 -12.90 15.51 -9.37
CA LEU A 559 -14.01 14.79 -8.72
C LEU A 559 -13.77 14.49 -7.22
N ALA A 560 -12.54 14.54 -6.75
CA ALA A 560 -12.17 14.30 -5.35
C ALA A 560 -10.86 15.04 -4.99
N ASP A 561 -10.52 15.07 -3.70
CA ASP A 561 -9.28 15.69 -3.21
C ASP A 561 -8.05 15.05 -3.89
N PRO A 562 -7.13 15.83 -4.49
CA PRO A 562 -5.90 15.32 -5.11
C PRO A 562 -5.05 14.43 -4.20
N ALA A 563 -5.17 14.57 -2.88
CA ALA A 563 -4.52 13.69 -1.90
C ALA A 563 -5.09 12.26 -1.89
N VAL A 564 -6.30 12.05 -2.41
CA VAL A 564 -7.07 10.79 -2.42
C VAL A 564 -7.03 10.10 -3.78
N THR A 565 -6.94 10.86 -4.89
CA THR A 565 -7.02 10.30 -6.26
C THR A 565 -5.67 9.85 -6.82
N GLY A 566 -4.56 10.27 -6.22
CA GLY A 566 -3.19 9.96 -6.68
C GLY A 566 -2.83 10.55 -8.05
N LYS A 567 -3.73 11.34 -8.67
CA LYS A 567 -3.54 12.00 -9.96
C LYS A 567 -3.75 13.50 -9.78
N SER A 568 -2.66 14.27 -9.76
CA SER A 568 -2.75 15.73 -9.72
C SER A 568 -3.08 16.26 -11.12
N GLY A 569 -4.07 17.14 -11.24
CA GLY A 569 -4.34 17.87 -12.50
C GLY A 569 -3.25 18.91 -12.82
N LEU A 570 -2.18 18.95 -12.02
CA LEU A 570 -1.14 19.97 -12.08
C LEU A 570 -0.18 19.76 -13.26
N SER A 571 0.06 18.52 -13.70
CA SER A 571 0.92 18.28 -14.88
C SER A 571 0.26 18.82 -16.15
N ASP A 572 -1.04 18.56 -16.33
CA ASP A 572 -1.80 19.08 -17.47
C ASP A 572 -1.82 20.62 -17.49
N LEU A 573 -1.96 21.25 -16.33
CA LEU A 573 -1.92 22.72 -16.20
C LEU A 573 -0.52 23.30 -16.42
N ARG A 574 0.52 22.63 -15.92
CA ARG A 574 1.92 23.00 -16.18
C ARG A 574 2.23 22.96 -17.68
N ASN A 575 1.66 21.99 -18.38
CA ASN A 575 1.78 21.82 -19.82
C ASN A 575 0.70 22.57 -20.62
N GLN A 576 -0.14 23.40 -19.96
CA GLN A 576 -1.19 24.21 -20.58
C GLN A 576 -2.13 23.40 -21.50
N ARG A 577 -2.43 22.16 -21.10
CA ARG A 577 -3.26 21.23 -21.88
C ARG A 577 -4.75 21.52 -21.66
N PRO A 578 -5.51 21.81 -22.73
CA PRO A 578 -6.95 21.97 -22.64
C PRO A 578 -7.63 20.59 -22.58
N THR A 579 -7.66 19.98 -21.39
CA THR A 579 -8.30 18.67 -21.16
C THR A 579 -9.82 18.72 -21.35
N TYR A 580 -10.45 17.54 -21.41
CA TYR A 580 -11.88 17.40 -21.68
C TYR A 580 -12.80 18.31 -20.83
N PRO A 581 -12.70 18.37 -19.48
CA PRO A 581 -13.57 19.26 -18.70
C PRO A 581 -13.30 20.74 -18.98
N VAL A 582 -12.07 21.11 -19.34
CA VAL A 582 -11.70 22.49 -19.64
C VAL A 582 -12.38 22.98 -20.92
N LEU A 583 -12.30 22.17 -21.99
CA LEU A 583 -12.96 22.49 -23.26
C LEU A 583 -14.49 22.42 -23.15
N LEU A 584 -15.03 21.47 -22.38
CA LEU A 584 -16.47 21.39 -22.10
C LEU A 584 -16.97 22.65 -21.35
N ALA A 585 -16.18 23.14 -20.39
CA ALA A 585 -16.47 24.39 -19.68
C ALA A 585 -16.41 25.61 -20.60
N HIS A 586 -15.43 25.67 -21.50
CA HIS A 586 -15.32 26.76 -22.46
C HIS A 586 -16.50 26.75 -23.46
N GLU A 587 -16.85 25.60 -24.03
CA GLU A 587 -17.92 25.47 -25.02
C GLU A 587 -19.30 25.78 -24.44
N THR A 588 -19.58 25.32 -23.21
CA THR A 588 -20.92 25.41 -22.61
C THR A 588 -21.11 26.53 -21.59
N GLY A 589 -20.04 27.21 -21.19
CA GLY A 589 -20.05 28.25 -20.16
C GLY A 589 -20.57 29.61 -20.62
N THR A 590 -20.82 30.51 -19.67
CA THR A 590 -21.11 31.92 -19.95
C THR A 590 -19.86 32.67 -20.43
N ALA A 591 -20.00 33.92 -20.90
CA ALA A 591 -18.86 34.74 -21.31
C ALA A 591 -17.85 34.96 -20.17
N GLU A 592 -18.34 35.09 -18.92
CA GLU A 592 -17.53 35.25 -17.73
C GLU A 592 -16.76 33.96 -17.37
N GLN A 593 -17.45 32.82 -17.41
CA GLN A 593 -16.84 31.51 -17.18
C GLN A 593 -15.77 31.19 -18.23
N ARG A 594 -16.05 31.48 -19.51
CA ARG A 594 -15.05 31.34 -20.59
C ARG A 594 -13.80 32.16 -20.33
N ALA A 595 -13.94 33.43 -19.92
CA ALA A 595 -12.81 34.29 -19.63
C ALA A 595 -11.95 33.73 -18.48
N ARG A 596 -12.57 33.15 -17.45
CA ARG A 596 -11.86 32.49 -16.34
C ARG A 596 -11.12 31.22 -16.80
N VAL A 597 -11.71 30.41 -17.69
CA VAL A 597 -11.04 29.26 -18.30
C VAL A 597 -9.81 29.68 -19.10
N VAL A 598 -9.95 30.72 -19.94
CA VAL A 598 -8.81 31.26 -20.71
C VAL A 598 -7.71 31.77 -19.79
N SER A 599 -8.07 32.47 -18.72
CA SER A 599 -7.10 32.94 -17.72
C SER A 599 -6.41 31.81 -16.97
N ALA A 600 -7.09 30.69 -16.71
CA ALA A 600 -6.49 29.55 -16.03
C ALA A 600 -5.47 28.79 -16.90
N LEU A 601 -5.68 28.79 -18.23
CA LEU A 601 -4.77 28.14 -19.18
C LEU A 601 -3.73 29.06 -19.82
N SER A 602 -3.74 30.37 -19.51
CA SER A 602 -2.78 31.32 -20.10
C SER A 602 -1.33 31.12 -19.63
N GLY A 603 -1.12 30.34 -18.57
CA GLY A 603 0.18 30.17 -17.90
C GLY A 603 0.57 31.34 -17.00
N GLU A 604 -0.29 32.34 -16.82
CA GLU A 604 -0.03 33.49 -15.95
C GLU A 604 -0.27 33.17 -14.46
N LEU A 605 -1.15 32.20 -14.18
CA LEU A 605 -1.43 31.73 -12.82
C LEU A 605 -0.50 30.59 -12.43
N ALA A 606 -0.17 30.51 -11.14
CA ALA A 606 0.48 29.31 -10.60
C ALA A 606 -0.44 28.09 -10.79
N PRO A 607 0.08 26.88 -11.05
CA PRO A 607 -0.75 25.70 -11.32
C PRO A 607 -1.84 25.43 -10.27
N ASP A 608 -1.55 25.65 -9.00
CA ASP A 608 -2.53 25.48 -7.91
C ASP A 608 -3.68 26.51 -7.98
N GLU A 609 -3.35 27.76 -8.34
CA GLU A 609 -4.33 28.83 -8.52
C GLU A 609 -5.19 28.61 -9.77
N ALA A 610 -4.56 28.17 -10.87
CA ALA A 610 -5.27 27.77 -12.09
C ALA A 610 -6.21 26.59 -11.82
N PHE A 611 -5.76 25.59 -11.06
CA PHE A 611 -6.57 24.43 -10.67
C PHE A 611 -7.79 24.84 -9.84
N ALA A 612 -7.59 25.68 -8.82
CA ALA A 612 -8.69 26.21 -8.01
C ALA A 612 -9.70 27.00 -8.85
N THR A 613 -9.21 27.85 -9.76
CA THR A 613 -10.05 28.64 -10.68
C THR A 613 -10.90 27.74 -11.57
N LEU A 614 -10.32 26.70 -12.17
CA LEU A 614 -11.05 25.75 -13.01
C LEU A 614 -12.10 24.98 -12.21
N ARG A 615 -11.76 24.52 -11.01
CA ARG A 615 -12.71 23.81 -10.15
C ARG A 615 -13.95 24.66 -9.85
N ASP A 616 -13.75 25.93 -9.48
CA ASP A 616 -14.86 26.84 -9.23
C ASP A 616 -15.74 27.04 -10.48
N VAL A 617 -15.12 27.20 -11.67
CA VAL A 617 -15.87 27.28 -12.94
C VAL A 617 -16.63 25.99 -13.22
N PHE A 618 -16.02 24.83 -12.98
CA PHE A 618 -16.64 23.54 -13.24
C PHE A 618 -17.84 23.28 -12.34
N ASP A 619 -17.77 23.70 -11.07
CA ASP A 619 -18.89 23.64 -10.13
C ASP A 619 -20.03 24.58 -10.54
N GLU A 620 -19.72 25.84 -10.89
CA GLU A 620 -20.73 26.82 -11.34
C GLU A 620 -21.42 26.41 -12.65
N ALA A 621 -20.67 25.87 -13.61
CA ALA A 621 -21.18 25.48 -14.93
C ALA A 621 -21.76 24.05 -14.96
N GLY A 622 -21.61 23.28 -13.87
CA GLY A 622 -22.06 21.89 -13.79
C GLY A 622 -21.31 20.94 -14.74
N VAL A 623 -20.05 21.25 -15.04
CA VAL A 623 -19.20 20.55 -16.03
C VAL A 623 -18.93 19.11 -15.60
N LEU A 624 -18.60 18.89 -14.32
CA LEU A 624 -18.28 17.56 -13.81
C LEU A 624 -19.46 16.59 -13.95
N LYS A 625 -20.68 17.07 -13.66
CA LYS A 625 -21.90 16.28 -13.80
C LYS A 625 -22.14 15.91 -15.27
N ARG A 626 -22.07 16.88 -16.19
CA ARG A 626 -22.27 16.63 -17.63
C ARG A 626 -21.20 15.70 -18.19
N GLY A 627 -19.95 15.89 -17.77
CA GLY A 627 -18.84 15.04 -18.17
C GLY A 627 -19.05 13.57 -17.78
N LEU A 628 -19.55 13.33 -16.56
CA LEU A 628 -19.94 11.99 -16.11
C LEU A 628 -21.10 11.43 -16.95
N GLU A 629 -22.15 12.22 -17.20
CA GLU A 629 -23.28 11.80 -18.04
C GLU A 629 -22.83 11.43 -19.47
N HIS A 630 -21.87 12.16 -20.05
CA HIS A 630 -21.28 11.83 -21.35
C HIS A 630 -20.49 10.51 -21.30
N ALA A 631 -19.63 10.32 -20.29
CA ALA A 631 -18.88 9.09 -20.14
C ALA A 631 -19.81 7.87 -19.94
N GLU A 632 -20.87 8.02 -19.15
CA GLU A 632 -21.91 6.98 -18.96
C GLU A 632 -22.66 6.66 -20.26
N ALA A 633 -22.97 7.67 -21.08
CA ALA A 633 -23.61 7.49 -22.38
C ALA A 633 -22.71 6.72 -23.36
N GLU A 634 -21.41 7.03 -23.38
CA GLU A 634 -20.42 6.29 -24.17
C GLU A 634 -20.31 4.83 -23.72
N ILE A 635 -20.35 4.54 -22.41
CA ILE A 635 -20.38 3.15 -21.92
C ILE A 635 -21.66 2.42 -22.31
N ALA A 636 -22.82 3.09 -22.24
CA ALA A 636 -24.08 2.49 -22.69
C ALA A 636 -24.03 2.14 -24.18
N LEU A 637 -23.44 3.03 -25.00
CA LEU A 637 -23.25 2.80 -26.42
C LEU A 637 -22.24 1.67 -26.69
N ALA A 638 -21.11 1.64 -25.99
CA ALA A 638 -20.13 0.56 -26.05
C ALA A 638 -20.82 -0.79 -25.83
N LYS A 639 -21.56 -0.94 -24.71
CA LYS A 639 -22.26 -2.17 -24.34
C LYS A 639 -23.32 -2.59 -25.36
N SER A 640 -23.92 -1.65 -26.09
CA SER A 640 -24.89 -1.98 -27.14
C SER A 640 -24.28 -2.82 -28.27
N TYR A 641 -22.99 -2.66 -28.56
CA TYR A 641 -22.27 -3.45 -29.56
C TYR A 641 -21.90 -4.88 -29.09
N LEU A 642 -22.06 -5.19 -27.80
CA LEU A 642 -21.83 -6.54 -27.28
C LEU A 642 -23.08 -7.43 -27.36
N VAL A 643 -24.26 -6.86 -27.59
CA VAL A 643 -25.56 -7.56 -27.50
C VAL A 643 -25.68 -8.70 -28.52
N ASP A 644 -25.09 -8.51 -29.70
CA ASP A 644 -25.14 -9.49 -30.81
C ASP A 644 -24.01 -10.53 -30.76
N LEU A 645 -23.11 -10.45 -29.77
CA LEU A 645 -22.05 -11.44 -29.57
C LEU A 645 -22.57 -12.66 -28.79
N LEU A 646 -21.81 -13.76 -28.86
CA LEU A 646 -22.12 -14.97 -28.11
C LEU A 646 -22.14 -14.67 -26.60
N PRO A 647 -23.22 -15.01 -25.87
CA PRO A 647 -23.24 -14.88 -24.42
C PRO A 647 -22.27 -15.90 -23.80
N ASN A 648 -21.13 -15.42 -23.33
CA ASN A 648 -20.11 -16.21 -22.64
C ASN A 648 -19.40 -15.35 -21.57
N GLU A 649 -18.51 -15.97 -20.80
CA GLU A 649 -17.79 -15.30 -19.72
C GLU A 649 -16.94 -14.12 -20.20
N TYR A 650 -16.42 -14.16 -21.43
CA TYR A 650 -15.58 -13.11 -22.00
C TYR A 650 -16.40 -11.93 -22.54
N THR A 651 -17.57 -12.16 -23.12
CA THR A 651 -18.52 -11.09 -23.46
C THR A 651 -19.00 -10.38 -22.20
N ALA A 652 -19.26 -11.13 -21.12
CA ALA A 652 -19.57 -10.55 -19.81
C ALA A 652 -18.39 -9.75 -19.24
N MET A 653 -17.16 -10.25 -19.40
CA MET A 653 -15.93 -9.58 -19.00
C MET A 653 -15.72 -8.24 -19.71
N LEU A 654 -15.99 -8.16 -21.02
CA LEU A 654 -15.95 -6.90 -21.77
C LEU A 654 -16.97 -5.90 -21.24
N ALA A 655 -18.20 -6.34 -20.95
CA ALA A 655 -19.24 -5.49 -20.38
C ALA A 655 -18.87 -4.99 -18.97
N GLU A 656 -18.25 -5.86 -18.15
CA GLU A 656 -17.74 -5.52 -16.82
C GLU A 656 -16.63 -4.46 -16.89
N VAL A 657 -15.65 -4.65 -17.78
CA VAL A 657 -14.57 -3.68 -18.02
C VAL A 657 -15.15 -2.30 -18.39
N ALA A 658 -16.24 -2.28 -19.18
CA ALA A 658 -16.92 -1.05 -19.54
C ALA A 658 -17.56 -0.36 -18.32
N ASP A 659 -18.28 -1.11 -17.48
CA ASP A 659 -18.90 -0.58 -16.26
C ASP A 659 -17.85 0.00 -15.29
N MET A 660 -16.72 -0.71 -15.10
CA MET A 660 -15.62 -0.27 -14.25
C MET A 660 -14.88 0.98 -14.74
N SER A 661 -15.00 1.32 -16.03
CA SER A 661 -14.27 2.44 -16.62
C SER A 661 -14.80 3.80 -16.18
N VAL A 662 -16.08 3.87 -15.77
CA VAL A 662 -16.77 5.11 -15.33
C VAL A 662 -17.33 5.04 -13.91
N ASP A 663 -17.40 3.85 -13.29
CA ASP A 663 -17.83 3.67 -11.90
C ASP A 663 -16.68 3.23 -10.98
N ARG A 664 -15.69 4.12 -10.78
CA ARG A 664 -14.58 3.88 -9.82
C ARG A 664 -14.94 4.28 -8.39
N ARG A 665 -16.20 4.66 -8.13
CA ARG A 665 -16.73 5.02 -6.80
C ARG A 665 -17.44 3.85 -6.13
N ARG A 666 -17.81 2.82 -6.87
CA ARG A 666 -18.45 1.63 -6.30
C ARG A 666 -17.53 0.72 -5.58
#